data_AF-A0A445E723-F1
#
_entry.id   AF-A0A445E723-F1
#
_cell.length_a   1.000
_cell.length_b   1.000
_cell.length_c   1.000
_cell.angle_alpha   90.00
_cell.angle_beta   90.00
_cell.angle_gamma   90.00
#
_symmetry.space_group_name_H-M   'P 1'
#
loop_
_entity.id
_entity.type
_entity.pdbx_description
1 polymer ?
#
loop_
_entity_poly.entity_id
_entity_poly.type
_entity_poly.pdbx_seq_one_letter_code
_entity_poly.pdbx_strand_id
1 'polypeptide(L)'
;MENTNFLPLLIIIIIHLLHYFQTIMVEVMMSCLLRRRRTKLWLSLMNILPQHFMNLIEAGLIQARAAIKEARNWNQTQDPDYVPLGPMYWNAKAFHRSYLEMEKQFKVFIYEEGEPPVFHNGPCLSIYSSEGHFINAMEINEQFRTRDPQKAHYTMMVKFVYKSDFDFGPIKRTTIDYINLIASRYPFWNRSLGADHFMLSCHDWGPVISFAIPNLHKNSIRVLCNANTSERFNPTKDVSFPEINLLKGSIDDFVGGPSPSQRPILAFYAGRNHGPVRPILLDHWFNKDKDIQLYKTLPKGVSYYSMLRKSKFCLCPSGYEVASPRVVEAIYTGCVPVLISDHYVPPFSEVMNWKSFSIEVSLKDIPKLKEILLSVSPRKYIKMQRRVGQIRRHFEVHYPPRRYDVFHMILHSVWLRRLNIKIAKNSITPSSSPSSSSLFINNGDDNKTMHAFDDHHMSFFNNLSYFSPPALSLPEQYNQTEVVDHDISKTWASSAPLNESYVVPQRKFSILDRTEAGLLQARAAIRDARNWNQTLDQDYVPIGPVYRNAKAFHRSYLEMEKQFKVFVYKEGEPPIFHNGPCKSIYSMEGNFIHAIEMNEQFRTRDPKKAHVFFLPFSVVMMVRFVYERNSRDFGPIRTTVKDYINLIAGRYPYWNRSLGADHFMLSCHDWGPETSFSIPYLYKNSIRVLCNANTSEGFNPTKDVSLPEINLQTGTIDGFLGGPSASKRSILAFFAGGVHGPIRPILLEQWENKDEDIKVHKYLPKGVSYYGMLRKSKFCLCPSGYEVASPRVVEAIYTGCVPVLISDHYVPPFSDVLNWKSFSVEVSSRDIPKLKEILTNISSRQYIRMQRRVDNIRRHFEVHYPPKRFDVFHMILHSVWLRRLNIRIYDD
;
A
#
# COMPACT_ATOMS: atom_id res chain seq x y z
N MET A 1 45.95 59.05 30.75
CA MET A 1 45.28 59.26 29.44
C MET A 1 45.65 58.09 28.56
N GLU A 2 44.75 57.26 28.04
CA GLU A 2 43.32 57.11 28.32
C GLU A 2 42.94 55.61 28.28
N ASN A 3 41.91 55.27 29.05
CA ASN A 3 41.26 53.97 28.99
C ASN A 3 40.23 53.99 27.85
N THR A 4 40.08 52.92 27.07
CA THR A 4 38.78 52.25 26.77
C THR A 4 38.89 51.29 25.58
N ASN A 5 38.82 49.98 25.84
CA ASN A 5 38.36 49.01 24.83
C ASN A 5 37.68 47.76 25.45
N PHE A 6 37.09 47.92 26.64
CA PHE A 6 36.41 46.84 27.38
C PHE A 6 34.98 46.56 26.90
N LEU A 7 34.38 47.48 26.14
CA LEU A 7 32.95 47.44 25.80
C LEU A 7 32.52 46.21 24.96
N PRO A 8 33.25 45.78 23.91
CA PRO A 8 32.82 44.65 23.07
C PRO A 8 32.82 43.31 23.82
N LEU A 9 33.85 43.08 24.65
CA LEU A 9 33.99 41.85 25.42
C LEU A 9 32.92 41.79 26.53
N LEU A 10 32.65 42.92 27.19
CA LEU A 10 31.59 43.04 28.18
C LEU A 10 30.21 42.78 27.55
N ILE A 11 29.94 43.28 26.34
CA ILE A 11 28.68 43.02 25.61
C ILE A 11 28.51 41.52 25.29
N ILE A 12 29.55 40.82 24.83
CA ILE A 12 29.47 39.38 24.53
C ILE A 12 29.23 38.57 25.82
N ILE A 13 29.92 38.91 26.91
CA ILE A 13 29.72 38.28 28.22
C ILE A 13 28.30 38.56 28.75
N ILE A 14 27.79 39.79 28.58
CA ILE A 14 26.41 40.15 28.94
C ILE A 14 25.39 39.40 28.08
N ILE A 15 25.61 39.21 26.77
CA ILE A 15 24.71 38.45 25.89
C ILE A 15 24.68 36.95 26.26
N HIS A 16 25.82 36.36 26.61
CA HIS A 16 25.88 34.98 27.09
C HIS A 16 25.28 34.82 28.49
N LEU A 17 25.55 35.75 29.41
CA LEU A 17 24.89 35.78 30.72
C LEU A 17 23.38 35.97 30.57
N LEU A 18 22.91 36.83 29.67
CA LEU A 18 21.48 37.01 29.39
C LEU A 18 20.85 35.72 28.86
N HIS A 19 21.47 35.01 27.90
CA HIS A 19 20.97 33.70 27.45
C HIS A 19 20.97 32.64 28.56
N TYR A 20 22.00 32.64 29.42
CA TYR A 20 22.09 31.70 30.53
C TYR A 20 21.03 32.00 31.60
N PHE A 21 20.85 33.28 31.97
CA PHE A 21 19.78 33.75 32.83
C PHE A 21 18.39 33.55 32.24
N GLN A 22 18.21 33.65 30.92
CA GLN A 22 16.93 33.41 30.25
C GLN A 22 16.57 31.91 30.28
N THR A 23 17.57 31.03 30.15
CA THR A 23 17.39 29.58 30.26
C THR A 23 17.08 29.16 31.71
N ILE A 24 17.84 29.66 32.68
CA ILE A 24 17.60 29.42 34.11
C ILE A 24 16.27 30.06 34.56
N MET A 25 15.91 31.24 34.05
CA MET A 25 14.58 31.84 34.29
C MET A 25 13.46 30.95 33.79
N VAL A 26 13.62 30.25 32.66
CA VAL A 26 12.62 29.30 32.15
C VAL A 26 12.53 28.06 33.02
N GLU A 27 13.64 27.47 33.47
CA GLU A 27 13.63 26.30 34.38
C GLU A 27 13.11 26.63 35.79
N VAL A 28 13.51 27.78 36.34
CA VAL A 28 13.00 28.31 37.62
C VAL A 28 11.55 28.74 37.49
N MET A 29 11.12 29.32 36.36
CA MET A 29 9.68 29.55 36.09
C MET A 29 8.90 28.26 35.96
N MET A 30 9.41 27.22 35.28
CA MET A 30 8.71 25.92 35.21
C MET A 30 8.57 25.31 36.61
N SER A 31 9.64 25.33 37.42
CA SER A 31 9.61 24.82 38.79
C SER A 31 8.66 25.62 39.71
N CYS A 32 8.59 26.94 39.55
CA CYS A 32 7.67 27.79 40.31
C CYS A 32 6.21 27.71 39.80
N LEU A 33 5.98 27.56 38.50
CA LEU A 33 4.65 27.45 37.89
C LEU A 33 3.99 26.09 38.16
N LEU A 34 4.79 25.02 38.30
CA LEU A 34 4.31 23.72 38.77
C LEU A 34 3.79 23.76 40.23
N ARG A 35 4.11 24.81 41.01
CA ARG A 35 3.65 24.97 42.40
C ARG A 35 2.58 26.05 42.64
N ARG A 36 2.19 26.88 41.65
CA ARG A 36 1.12 27.89 41.83
C ARG A 36 0.20 28.03 40.62
N ARG A 37 -1.10 27.80 40.84
CA ARG A 37 -2.20 28.06 39.89
C ARG A 37 -2.21 29.52 39.40
N ARG A 38 -1.52 29.83 38.30
CA ARG A 38 -1.65 31.09 37.54
C ARG A 38 -1.80 30.83 36.04
N THR A 39 -2.96 30.30 35.67
CA THR A 39 -3.33 29.93 34.28
C THR A 39 -3.31 31.10 33.29
N LYS A 40 -3.59 32.34 33.73
CA LYS A 40 -3.68 33.51 32.83
C LYS A 40 -2.38 33.89 32.11
N LEU A 41 -1.21 33.75 32.74
CA LEU A 41 0.06 34.12 32.09
C LEU A 41 0.49 33.07 31.05
N TRP A 42 0.24 31.79 31.36
CA TRP A 42 0.51 30.66 30.47
C TRP A 42 -0.38 30.69 29.21
N LEU A 43 -1.67 31.02 29.36
CA LEU A 43 -2.59 31.26 28.24
C LEU A 43 -2.16 32.44 27.35
N SER A 44 -1.58 33.50 27.92
CA SER A 44 -1.07 34.64 27.14
C SER A 44 0.16 34.24 26.30
N LEU A 45 1.13 33.54 26.91
CA LEU A 45 2.31 33.02 26.19
C LEU A 45 1.95 31.99 25.10
N MET A 46 0.96 31.14 25.35
CA MET A 46 0.43 30.20 24.35
C MET A 46 -0.22 30.88 23.13
N ASN A 47 -0.70 32.12 23.26
CA ASN A 47 -1.29 32.88 22.15
C ASN A 47 -0.28 33.71 21.35
N ILE A 48 0.85 34.12 21.97
CA ILE A 48 1.85 35.00 21.32
C ILE A 48 2.74 34.20 20.34
N LEU A 49 3.22 33.02 20.75
CA LEU A 49 4.13 32.20 19.92
C LEU A 49 3.52 31.78 18.57
N PRO A 50 2.29 31.24 18.48
CA PRO A 50 1.68 30.88 17.20
C PRO A 50 1.48 32.09 16.27
N GLN A 51 1.17 33.26 16.83
CA GLN A 51 0.93 34.47 16.03
C GLN A 51 2.21 34.97 15.35
N HIS A 52 3.38 34.80 15.97
CA HIS A 52 4.66 35.17 15.38
C HIS A 52 4.97 34.32 14.12
N PHE A 53 4.83 32.99 14.21
CA PHE A 53 5.04 32.11 13.05
C PHE A 53 4.04 32.36 11.91
N MET A 54 2.76 32.64 12.24
CA MET A 54 1.77 33.03 11.22
C MET A 54 2.15 34.33 10.50
N ASN A 55 2.70 35.31 11.22
CA ASN A 55 3.18 36.55 10.59
C ASN A 55 4.37 36.31 9.64
N LEU A 56 5.29 35.39 9.99
CA LEU A 56 6.41 35.00 9.11
C LEU A 56 5.92 34.31 7.82
N ILE A 57 4.94 33.40 7.93
CA ILE A 57 4.33 32.74 6.77
C ILE A 57 3.66 33.77 5.84
N GLU A 58 2.85 34.69 6.38
CA GLU A 58 2.19 35.71 5.55
C GLU A 58 3.20 36.69 4.91
N ALA A 59 4.31 37.02 5.58
CA ALA A 59 5.38 37.82 4.99
C ALA A 59 6.04 37.10 3.79
N GLY A 60 6.31 35.80 3.90
CA GLY A 60 6.82 34.97 2.79
C GLY A 60 5.84 34.92 1.61
N LEU A 61 4.54 34.72 1.89
CA LEU A 61 3.48 34.73 0.88
C LEU A 61 3.37 36.09 0.16
N ILE A 62 3.59 37.22 0.84
CA ILE A 62 3.64 38.55 0.21
C ILE A 62 4.83 38.66 -0.75
N GLN A 63 6.03 38.22 -0.33
CA GLN A 63 7.22 38.22 -1.19
C GLN A 63 7.03 37.31 -2.42
N ALA A 64 6.45 36.12 -2.25
CA ALA A 64 6.13 35.22 -3.35
C ALA A 64 5.15 35.86 -4.36
N ARG A 65 4.07 36.50 -3.88
CA ARG A 65 3.10 37.21 -4.74
C ARG A 65 3.77 38.31 -5.57
N ALA A 66 4.68 39.10 -4.97
CA ALA A 66 5.43 40.14 -5.67
C ALA A 66 6.35 39.55 -6.75
N ALA A 67 7.17 38.57 -6.38
CA ALA A 67 8.07 37.87 -7.30
C ALA A 67 7.36 37.25 -8.51
N ILE A 68 6.19 36.63 -8.31
CA ILE A 68 5.38 36.04 -9.38
C ILE A 68 4.81 37.11 -10.32
N LYS A 69 4.45 38.29 -9.77
CA LYS A 69 3.96 39.43 -10.57
C LYS A 69 5.07 39.98 -11.47
N GLU A 70 6.28 40.16 -10.94
CA GLU A 70 7.45 40.65 -11.67
C GLU A 70 7.88 39.69 -12.79
N ALA A 71 7.90 38.38 -12.51
CA ALA A 71 8.35 37.37 -13.48
C ALA A 71 7.51 37.27 -14.75
N ARG A 72 6.29 37.84 -14.77
CA ARG A 72 5.49 37.98 -16.00
C ARG A 72 6.23 38.73 -17.11
N ASN A 73 7.12 39.65 -16.74
CA ASN A 73 7.82 40.57 -17.63
C ASN A 73 9.30 40.21 -17.87
N TRP A 74 9.83 39.13 -17.26
CA TRP A 74 11.24 38.74 -17.41
C TRP A 74 11.54 38.22 -18.81
N ASN A 75 12.74 38.46 -19.35
CA ASN A 75 13.07 38.02 -20.71
C ASN A 75 13.66 36.60 -20.79
N GLN A 76 14.41 36.13 -19.78
CA GLN A 76 15.02 34.79 -19.72
C GLN A 76 15.10 34.25 -18.28
N THR A 77 15.31 32.94 -18.14
CA THR A 77 15.70 32.25 -16.90
C THR A 77 16.90 31.35 -17.19
N GLN A 78 17.76 31.13 -16.18
CA GLN A 78 18.94 30.26 -16.26
C GLN A 78 18.70 28.86 -15.66
N ASP A 79 17.48 28.56 -15.20
CA ASP A 79 17.16 27.23 -14.65
C ASP A 79 17.19 26.16 -15.76
N PRO A 80 18.06 25.13 -15.68
CA PRO A 80 18.17 24.10 -16.72
C PRO A 80 16.96 23.18 -16.80
N ASP A 81 16.16 23.06 -15.73
CA ASP A 81 14.91 22.30 -15.74
C ASP A 81 13.71 23.14 -16.23
N TYR A 82 13.95 24.38 -16.71
CA TYR A 82 12.89 25.28 -17.12
C TYR A 82 11.94 24.66 -18.15
N VAL A 83 10.70 24.48 -17.71
CA VAL A 83 9.60 23.95 -18.51
C VAL A 83 9.20 24.98 -19.58
N PRO A 84 9.06 24.57 -20.85
CA PRO A 84 9.28 25.47 -21.98
C PRO A 84 8.25 26.59 -22.19
N LEU A 85 8.72 27.66 -22.83
CA LEU A 85 7.89 28.69 -23.46
C LEU A 85 6.90 28.04 -24.45
N GLY A 86 5.61 28.25 -24.23
CA GLY A 86 4.58 27.81 -25.17
C GLY A 86 3.15 28.13 -24.73
N PRO A 87 2.19 28.12 -25.65
CA PRO A 87 0.78 28.46 -25.40
C PRO A 87 0.00 27.39 -24.62
N MET A 88 0.70 26.39 -24.08
CA MET A 88 0.17 25.36 -23.18
C MET A 88 0.02 25.87 -21.75
N TYR A 89 0.70 26.96 -21.41
CA TYR A 89 0.59 27.63 -20.11
C TYR A 89 -0.08 28.98 -20.30
N TRP A 90 -0.89 29.42 -19.34
CA TRP A 90 -1.45 30.77 -19.34
C TRP A 90 -0.35 31.83 -19.24
N ASN A 91 0.69 31.56 -18.43
CA ASN A 91 1.95 32.31 -18.44
C ASN A 91 3.08 31.41 -17.90
N ALA A 92 3.92 30.87 -18.81
CA ALA A 92 5.00 29.94 -18.44
C ALA A 92 6.04 30.55 -17.48
N LYS A 93 6.30 31.86 -17.57
CA LYS A 93 7.27 32.57 -16.71
C LYS A 93 6.75 32.71 -15.28
N ALA A 94 5.49 33.14 -15.14
CA ALA A 94 4.82 33.24 -13.84
C ALA A 94 4.62 31.86 -13.19
N PHE A 95 4.26 30.84 -13.97
CA PHE A 95 4.21 29.44 -13.51
C PHE A 95 5.55 29.02 -12.93
N HIS A 96 6.63 29.07 -13.72
CA HIS A 96 7.97 28.70 -13.25
C HIS A 96 8.42 29.49 -12.01
N ARG A 97 8.19 30.81 -11.96
CA ARG A 97 8.53 31.60 -10.76
C ARG A 97 7.72 31.19 -9.54
N SER A 98 6.43 30.93 -9.69
CA SER A 98 5.56 30.48 -8.60
C SER A 98 5.94 29.10 -8.06
N TYR A 99 6.49 28.26 -8.93
CA TYR A 99 7.06 26.96 -8.59
C TYR A 99 8.38 27.10 -7.81
N LEU A 100 9.29 27.99 -8.23
CA LEU A 100 10.52 28.29 -7.47
C LEU A 100 10.22 28.84 -6.07
N GLU A 101 9.22 29.72 -5.93
CA GLU A 101 8.81 30.22 -4.61
C GLU A 101 8.12 29.13 -3.76
N MET A 102 7.54 28.09 -4.36
CA MET A 102 7.08 26.89 -3.63
C MET A 102 8.28 26.10 -3.10
N GLU A 103 9.23 25.72 -3.97
CA GLU A 103 10.42 24.93 -3.61
C GLU A 103 11.24 25.57 -2.48
N LYS A 104 11.27 26.91 -2.45
CA LYS A 104 12.00 27.72 -1.47
C LYS A 104 11.39 27.71 -0.07
N GLN A 105 10.07 27.70 0.08
CA GLN A 105 9.43 27.98 1.38
C GLN A 105 8.22 27.10 1.75
N PHE A 106 7.56 26.43 0.80
CA PHE A 106 6.33 25.72 1.10
C PHE A 106 6.58 24.53 2.02
N LYS A 107 5.81 24.45 3.11
CA LYS A 107 5.89 23.38 4.11
C LYS A 107 4.49 22.86 4.42
N VAL A 108 4.35 21.55 4.44
CA VAL A 108 3.13 20.83 4.80
C VAL A 108 3.38 20.04 6.08
N PHE A 109 2.57 20.28 7.11
CA PHE A 109 2.50 19.36 8.25
C PHE A 109 1.56 18.22 7.87
N ILE A 110 1.94 17.00 8.25
CA ILE A 110 1.09 15.82 8.12
C ILE A 110 0.80 15.39 9.55
N TYR A 111 -0.45 15.07 9.88
CA TYR A 111 -0.79 14.59 11.22
C TYR A 111 -0.01 13.31 11.54
N GLU A 112 1.07 13.45 12.32
CA GLU A 112 1.89 12.33 12.79
C GLU A 112 1.14 11.54 13.87
N GLU A 113 1.36 10.23 13.87
CA GLU A 113 0.43 9.24 14.41
C GLU A 113 -0.03 9.45 15.86
N GLY A 114 -1.28 9.08 16.08
CA GLY A 114 -1.58 8.16 17.16
C GLY A 114 -2.71 7.23 16.75
N GLU A 115 -2.41 5.93 16.69
CA GLU A 115 -3.21 4.92 17.40
C GLU A 115 -4.73 5.22 17.46
N PRO A 116 -5.56 4.88 16.44
CA PRO A 116 -5.23 4.10 15.24
C PRO A 116 -4.50 4.90 14.15
N PRO A 117 -3.59 4.27 13.40
CA PRO A 117 -2.87 4.93 12.32
C PRO A 117 -3.83 5.47 11.26
N VAL A 118 -3.51 6.66 10.77
CA VAL A 118 -4.17 7.36 9.65
C VAL A 118 -3.70 6.71 8.32
N PHE A 119 -4.52 6.69 7.27
CA PHE A 119 -4.23 5.90 6.05
C PHE A 119 -3.23 6.57 5.11
N HIS A 120 -1.95 6.47 5.45
CA HIS A 120 -0.85 6.87 4.57
C HIS A 120 -0.72 6.00 3.31
N ASN A 121 -1.20 4.74 3.36
CA ASN A 121 -1.13 3.80 2.25
C ASN A 121 -2.44 3.81 1.44
N GLY A 122 -2.51 4.63 0.39
CA GLY A 122 -3.45 4.39 -0.71
C GLY A 122 -3.07 3.10 -1.48
N PRO A 123 -4.01 2.49 -2.23
CA PRO A 123 -3.76 1.26 -2.97
C PRO A 123 -2.64 1.47 -3.98
N CYS A 124 -1.52 0.77 -3.83
CA CYS A 124 -0.31 1.07 -4.60
C CYS A 124 -0.45 0.83 -6.10
N LEU A 125 -1.40 -0.02 -6.54
CA LEU A 125 -1.59 -0.43 -7.93
C LEU A 125 -3.09 -0.60 -8.26
N SER A 126 -3.82 0.52 -8.34
CA SER A 126 -5.23 0.60 -8.81
C SER A 126 -5.48 1.92 -9.59
N ILE A 127 -6.72 2.15 -10.04
CA ILE A 127 -7.12 3.44 -10.66
C ILE A 127 -6.94 4.65 -9.72
N TYR A 128 -6.96 4.42 -8.41
CA TYR A 128 -6.72 5.44 -7.38
C TYR A 128 -5.25 5.49 -6.91
N SER A 129 -4.34 4.80 -7.61
CA SER A 129 -2.92 4.73 -7.22
C SER A 129 -2.24 6.09 -7.13
N SER A 130 -2.63 7.07 -7.95
CA SER A 130 -2.07 8.43 -7.88
C SER A 130 -2.25 9.09 -6.51
N GLU A 131 -3.38 8.88 -5.82
CA GLU A 131 -3.59 9.35 -4.44
C GLU A 131 -2.59 8.69 -3.48
N GLY A 132 -2.47 7.35 -3.54
CA GLY A 132 -1.49 6.61 -2.75
C GLY A 132 -0.05 7.08 -3.00
N HIS A 133 0.35 7.25 -4.27
CA HIS A 133 1.67 7.76 -4.63
C HIS A 133 1.94 9.17 -4.13
N PHE A 134 0.95 10.08 -4.20
CA PHE A 134 1.10 11.44 -3.68
C PHE A 134 1.32 11.45 -2.16
N ILE A 135 0.50 10.70 -1.40
CA ILE A 135 0.65 10.59 0.06
C ILE A 135 2.01 9.97 0.40
N ASN A 136 2.36 8.85 -0.24
CA ASN A 136 3.63 8.15 -0.07
C ASN A 136 4.86 9.03 -0.34
N ALA A 137 4.77 9.93 -1.32
CA ALA A 137 5.80 10.89 -1.65
C ALA A 137 5.86 12.04 -0.62
N MET A 138 4.71 12.57 -0.19
CA MET A 138 4.63 13.60 0.86
C MET A 138 5.25 13.14 2.18
N GLU A 139 5.11 11.85 2.53
CA GLU A 139 5.64 11.32 3.77
C GLU A 139 7.18 11.36 3.86
N ILE A 140 7.87 10.95 2.80
CA ILE A 140 9.33 10.81 2.80
C ILE A 140 10.07 12.09 2.37
N ASN A 141 9.33 13.09 1.86
CA ASN A 141 9.93 14.29 1.28
C ASN A 141 10.26 15.32 2.37
N GLU A 142 11.51 15.32 2.84
CA GLU A 142 12.02 16.29 3.84
C GLU A 142 12.07 17.75 3.33
N GLN A 143 12.00 17.99 2.01
CA GLN A 143 11.93 19.34 1.45
C GLN A 143 10.57 19.98 1.72
N PHE A 144 9.46 19.25 1.58
CA PHE A 144 8.11 19.80 1.74
C PHE A 144 7.43 19.40 3.04
N ARG A 145 7.74 18.24 3.63
CA ARG A 145 7.21 17.84 4.95
C ARG A 145 7.87 18.65 6.07
N THR A 146 7.08 19.09 7.04
CA THR A 146 7.57 19.57 8.34
C THR A 146 6.97 18.71 9.46
N ARG A 147 7.77 18.40 10.48
CA ARG A 147 7.27 17.82 11.75
C ARG A 147 6.82 18.90 12.75
N ASP A 148 7.17 20.16 12.48
CA ASP A 148 6.76 21.32 13.24
C ASP A 148 5.51 21.94 12.59
N PRO A 149 4.32 21.78 13.20
CA PRO A 149 3.06 22.33 12.67
C PRO A 149 2.98 23.86 12.71
N GLN A 150 3.88 24.55 13.43
CA GLN A 150 3.92 26.02 13.45
C GLN A 150 4.60 26.58 12.20
N LYS A 151 5.46 25.79 11.54
CA LYS A 151 6.11 26.14 10.26
C LYS A 151 5.27 25.76 9.02
N ALA A 152 4.12 25.13 9.23
CA ALA A 152 3.28 24.61 8.16
C ALA A 152 2.44 25.70 7.51
N HIS A 153 2.49 25.77 6.17
CA HIS A 153 1.61 26.61 5.37
C HIS A 153 0.22 25.98 5.21
N TYR A 154 0.19 24.65 5.21
CA TYR A 154 -0.99 23.80 5.17
C TYR A 154 -0.77 22.53 6.01
N THR A 155 -1.86 21.98 6.53
CA THR A 155 -1.89 20.65 7.16
C THR A 155 -2.64 19.64 6.27
N MET A 156 -2.03 18.50 5.99
CA MET A 156 -2.63 17.43 5.20
C MET A 156 -3.46 16.47 6.08
N MET A 157 -4.70 16.23 5.69
CA MET A 157 -5.56 15.19 6.25
C MET A 157 -5.42 13.91 5.42
N VAL A 158 -5.15 12.77 6.07
CA VAL A 158 -4.66 11.53 5.40
C VAL A 158 -5.65 10.35 5.51
N LYS A 159 -6.95 10.62 5.63
CA LYS A 159 -7.97 9.57 5.81
C LYS A 159 -9.23 9.87 5.02
N PHE A 160 -9.36 9.20 3.88
CA PHE A 160 -10.66 8.97 3.25
C PHE A 160 -10.78 7.48 2.88
N VAL A 161 -11.89 6.87 3.31
CA VAL A 161 -12.11 5.42 3.19
C VAL A 161 -12.70 5.13 1.83
N TYR A 162 -11.96 4.39 1.00
CA TYR A 162 -12.55 3.69 -0.13
C TYR A 162 -13.40 2.53 0.41
N LYS A 163 -14.72 2.65 0.33
CA LYS A 163 -15.65 1.54 0.53
C LYS A 163 -16.32 1.26 -0.82
N SER A 164 -16.24 0.02 -1.28
CA SER A 164 -16.76 -0.42 -2.59
C SER A 164 -18.28 -0.36 -2.70
N ASP A 165 -18.97 -0.42 -1.56
CA ASP A 165 -20.43 -0.53 -1.49
C ASP A 165 -21.11 0.79 -1.09
N PHE A 166 -22.19 1.09 -1.82
CA PHE A 166 -22.98 2.33 -1.92
C PHE A 166 -23.59 2.91 -0.63
N ASP A 167 -23.23 2.43 0.56
CA ASP A 167 -23.70 2.98 1.84
C ASP A 167 -22.81 4.14 2.33
N PHE A 168 -23.32 5.36 2.16
CA PHE A 168 -22.70 6.61 2.59
C PHE A 168 -22.62 6.78 4.12
N GLY A 169 -23.46 6.09 4.90
CA GLY A 169 -23.61 6.30 6.35
C GLY A 169 -22.34 6.02 7.18
N PRO A 170 -21.67 4.87 6.99
CA PRO A 170 -20.39 4.55 7.65
C PRO A 170 -19.26 5.49 7.24
N ILE A 171 -19.16 5.89 5.96
CA ILE A 171 -18.11 6.79 5.48
C ILE A 171 -18.27 8.17 6.12
N LYS A 172 -19.51 8.68 6.16
CA LYS A 172 -19.90 9.92 6.85
C LYS A 172 -19.48 9.90 8.32
N ARG A 173 -19.88 8.88 9.09
CA ARG A 173 -19.50 8.72 10.51
C ARG A 173 -17.98 8.70 10.69
N THR A 174 -17.30 7.81 9.97
CA THR A 174 -15.83 7.63 10.03
C THR A 174 -15.03 8.92 9.75
N THR A 175 -15.59 9.82 8.95
CA THR A 175 -15.01 11.14 8.65
C THR A 175 -15.28 12.14 9.76
N ILE A 176 -16.52 12.18 10.28
CA ILE A 176 -16.90 13.02 11.44
C ILE A 176 -16.02 12.67 12.65
N ASP A 177 -15.87 11.38 12.95
CA ASP A 177 -15.06 10.89 14.07
C ASP A 177 -13.59 11.27 13.91
N TYR A 178 -13.05 11.24 12.69
CA TYR A 178 -11.67 11.67 12.40
C TYR A 178 -11.47 13.18 12.59
N ILE A 179 -12.40 14.01 12.14
CA ILE A 179 -12.34 15.46 12.38
C ILE A 179 -12.53 15.77 13.86
N ASN A 180 -13.42 15.08 14.58
CA ASN A 180 -13.59 15.23 16.02
C ASN A 180 -12.33 14.82 16.80
N LEU A 181 -11.66 13.73 16.38
CA LEU A 181 -10.37 13.30 16.94
C LEU A 181 -9.27 14.35 16.68
N ILE A 182 -9.20 14.91 15.48
CA ILE A 182 -8.25 15.98 15.17
C ILE A 182 -8.54 17.23 16.01
N ALA A 183 -9.81 17.67 16.05
CA ALA A 183 -10.25 18.87 16.74
C ALA A 183 -10.05 18.80 18.26
N SER A 184 -10.19 17.60 18.85
CA SER A 184 -9.94 17.39 20.28
C SER A 184 -8.44 17.26 20.61
N ARG A 185 -7.65 16.62 19.74
CA ARG A 185 -6.23 16.32 20.01
C ARG A 185 -5.24 17.41 19.56
N TYR A 186 -5.58 18.21 18.55
CA TYR A 186 -4.66 19.17 17.93
C TYR A 186 -5.27 20.57 17.82
N PRO A 187 -4.72 21.59 18.53
CA PRO A 187 -5.22 22.97 18.50
C PRO A 187 -5.29 23.61 17.09
N PHE A 188 -4.52 23.10 16.14
CA PHE A 188 -4.37 23.65 14.79
C PHE A 188 -5.67 23.64 13.98
N TRP A 189 -6.53 22.62 14.14
CA TRP A 189 -7.82 22.58 13.44
C TRP A 189 -8.77 23.66 13.94
N ASN A 190 -8.88 23.82 15.26
CA ASN A 190 -9.78 24.81 15.86
C ASN A 190 -9.32 26.26 15.59
N ARG A 191 -8.01 26.49 15.42
CA ARG A 191 -7.43 27.80 15.08
C ARG A 191 -7.97 28.38 13.78
N SER A 192 -8.17 27.55 12.76
CA SER A 192 -8.53 27.97 11.40
C SER A 192 -9.92 27.48 10.96
N LEU A 193 -10.57 26.64 11.77
CA LEU A 193 -11.73 25.83 11.40
C LEU A 193 -11.52 25.07 10.07
N GLY A 194 -10.29 24.57 9.86
CA GLY A 194 -9.90 23.85 8.64
C GLY A 194 -9.39 24.71 7.49
N ALA A 195 -9.29 26.04 7.62
CA ALA A 195 -8.86 26.93 6.52
C ALA A 195 -7.36 26.80 6.16
N ASP A 196 -6.53 26.29 7.08
CA ASP A 196 -5.14 25.89 6.83
C ASP A 196 -4.99 24.37 6.68
N HIS A 197 -6.04 23.68 6.20
CA HIS A 197 -6.05 22.25 5.91
C HIS A 197 -6.42 21.94 4.45
N PHE A 198 -5.93 20.79 3.96
CA PHE A 198 -6.44 20.18 2.74
C PHE A 198 -6.71 18.68 2.90
N MET A 199 -7.75 18.20 2.22
CA MET A 199 -8.00 16.77 1.99
C MET A 199 -7.49 16.37 0.60
N LEU A 200 -7.17 15.09 0.46
CA LEU A 200 -7.04 14.42 -0.83
C LEU A 200 -8.09 13.29 -0.88
N SER A 201 -8.79 13.14 -2.01
CA SER A 201 -9.66 11.98 -2.26
C SER A 201 -9.94 11.82 -3.75
N CYS A 202 -9.63 10.64 -4.28
CA CYS A 202 -9.79 10.31 -5.71
C CYS A 202 -10.95 9.37 -6.05
N HIS A 203 -11.90 9.20 -5.13
CA HIS A 203 -13.12 8.43 -5.36
C HIS A 203 -14.32 9.35 -5.63
N ASP A 204 -15.34 8.85 -6.33
CA ASP A 204 -16.59 9.57 -6.64
C ASP A 204 -17.28 10.21 -5.42
N TRP A 205 -17.24 9.57 -4.25
CA TRP A 205 -17.76 10.09 -2.98
C TRP A 205 -16.96 11.27 -2.39
N GLY A 206 -15.73 11.55 -2.87
CA GLY A 206 -14.85 12.59 -2.32
C GLY A 206 -15.50 13.97 -2.12
N PRO A 207 -16.21 14.54 -3.12
CA PRO A 207 -17.03 15.73 -2.95
C PRO A 207 -18.09 15.58 -1.86
N VAL A 208 -18.84 14.47 -1.86
CA VAL A 208 -20.00 14.22 -0.99
C VAL A 208 -19.59 14.07 0.48
N ILE A 209 -18.48 13.38 0.75
CA ILE A 209 -17.93 13.21 2.10
C ILE A 209 -17.63 14.57 2.74
N SER A 210 -17.10 15.52 1.96
CA SER A 210 -16.83 16.87 2.47
C SER A 210 -18.09 17.58 2.99
N PHE A 211 -19.26 17.35 2.37
CA PHE A 211 -20.52 18.01 2.73
C PHE A 211 -21.05 17.60 4.12
N ALA A 212 -20.68 16.41 4.61
CA ALA A 212 -21.07 15.95 5.94
C ALA A 212 -20.49 16.82 7.08
N ILE A 213 -19.46 17.62 6.80
CA ILE A 213 -18.74 18.43 7.78
C ILE A 213 -18.64 19.86 7.23
N PRO A 214 -19.54 20.78 7.63
CA PRO A 214 -19.67 22.09 6.99
C PRO A 214 -18.35 22.89 6.91
N ASN A 215 -17.52 22.84 7.95
CA ASN A 215 -16.22 23.54 7.99
C ASN A 215 -15.20 22.93 7.02
N LEU A 216 -15.20 21.60 6.86
CA LEU A 216 -14.34 20.87 5.93
C LEU A 216 -14.71 21.19 4.46
N HIS A 217 -16.01 21.24 4.14
CA HIS A 217 -16.46 21.66 2.81
C HIS A 217 -16.20 23.15 2.53
N LYS A 218 -16.48 24.04 3.50
CA LYS A 218 -16.39 25.50 3.31
C LYS A 218 -14.94 25.99 3.33
N ASN A 219 -14.17 25.63 4.35
CA ASN A 219 -12.90 26.29 4.66
C ASN A 219 -11.69 25.57 4.06
N SER A 220 -11.63 24.24 4.16
CA SER A 220 -10.48 23.46 3.66
C SER A 220 -10.41 23.41 2.14
N ILE A 221 -9.21 23.22 1.60
CA ILE A 221 -9.02 22.84 0.18
C ILE A 221 -9.42 21.38 0.01
N ARG A 222 -10.15 21.07 -1.05
CA ARG A 222 -10.38 19.69 -1.47
C ARG A 222 -9.57 19.39 -2.72
N VAL A 223 -8.67 18.42 -2.62
CA VAL A 223 -7.90 17.91 -3.75
C VAL A 223 -8.62 16.65 -4.24
N LEU A 224 -9.27 16.72 -5.42
CA LEU A 224 -10.29 15.76 -5.83
C LEU A 224 -10.07 15.26 -7.26
N CYS A 225 -10.21 13.94 -7.50
CA CYS A 225 -10.33 13.42 -8.87
C CYS A 225 -11.68 13.83 -9.50
N ASN A 226 -12.79 13.68 -8.78
CA ASN A 226 -14.12 14.13 -9.20
C ASN A 226 -14.27 15.67 -9.11
N ALA A 227 -13.56 16.40 -9.98
CA ALA A 227 -13.52 17.85 -10.06
C ALA A 227 -14.73 18.45 -10.83
N ASN A 228 -15.95 18.15 -10.37
CA ASN A 228 -17.20 18.50 -11.02
C ASN A 228 -17.84 19.78 -10.44
N THR A 229 -18.00 20.84 -11.23
CA THR A 229 -18.60 22.10 -10.77
C THR A 229 -20.09 22.00 -10.42
N SER A 230 -20.87 21.08 -11.03
CA SER A 230 -22.26 20.84 -10.62
C SER A 230 -22.35 20.14 -9.25
N GLU A 231 -21.30 19.43 -8.84
CA GLU A 231 -21.15 18.81 -7.52
C GLU A 231 -20.37 19.72 -6.55
N ARG A 232 -20.55 21.03 -6.70
CA ARG A 232 -20.00 22.08 -5.83
C ARG A 232 -18.46 22.12 -5.78
N PHE A 233 -17.73 21.57 -6.75
CA PHE A 233 -16.29 21.81 -6.89
C PHE A 233 -16.03 23.29 -7.20
N ASN A 234 -15.18 23.96 -6.41
CA ASN A 234 -14.88 25.37 -6.60
C ASN A 234 -13.46 25.56 -7.19
N PRO A 235 -13.31 25.86 -8.49
CA PRO A 235 -12.00 25.97 -9.15
C PRO A 235 -11.11 27.13 -8.64
N THR A 236 -11.63 28.03 -7.80
CA THR A 236 -10.83 29.07 -7.15
C THR A 236 -10.16 28.58 -5.86
N LYS A 237 -10.75 27.58 -5.20
CA LYS A 237 -10.35 27.06 -3.87
C LYS A 237 -9.83 25.61 -3.91
N ASP A 238 -10.53 24.73 -4.60
CA ASP A 238 -10.25 23.30 -4.67
C ASP A 238 -9.21 22.98 -5.77
N VAL A 239 -8.66 21.77 -5.77
CA VAL A 239 -7.63 21.32 -6.73
C VAL A 239 -8.14 20.09 -7.47
N SER A 240 -8.02 20.10 -8.80
CA SER A 240 -8.33 18.95 -9.64
C SER A 240 -7.13 18.02 -9.70
N PHE A 241 -7.32 16.75 -9.34
CA PHE A 241 -6.27 15.75 -9.23
C PHE A 241 -6.38 14.73 -10.39
N PRO A 242 -5.26 14.31 -11.01
CA PRO A 242 -5.29 13.34 -12.09
C PRO A 242 -5.50 11.92 -11.55
N GLU A 243 -6.53 11.25 -12.07
CA GLU A 243 -6.71 9.81 -11.94
C GLU A 243 -5.66 9.10 -12.81
N ILE A 244 -4.77 8.29 -12.23
CA ILE A 244 -3.69 7.60 -12.94
C ILE A 244 -3.74 6.11 -12.63
N ASN A 245 -3.77 5.31 -13.69
CA ASN A 245 -3.93 3.87 -13.63
C ASN A 245 -2.57 3.15 -13.77
N LEU A 246 -1.85 2.95 -12.66
CA LEU A 246 -0.50 2.36 -12.66
C LEU A 246 -0.51 0.83 -12.54
N LEU A 247 -1.21 0.12 -13.43
CA LEU A 247 -1.41 -1.35 -13.36
C LEU A 247 -0.15 -2.22 -13.31
N LYS A 248 1.05 -1.66 -13.55
CA LYS A 248 2.34 -2.36 -13.52
C LYS A 248 3.43 -1.67 -12.67
N GLY A 249 3.12 -0.58 -11.96
CA GLY A 249 4.11 0.16 -11.17
C GLY A 249 5.13 1.01 -11.96
N SER A 250 5.21 0.88 -13.29
CA SER A 250 5.90 1.81 -14.19
C SER A 250 4.99 2.22 -15.36
N ILE A 251 5.25 3.41 -15.90
CA ILE A 251 4.60 3.96 -17.10
C ILE A 251 5.36 3.65 -18.41
N ASP A 252 6.60 3.16 -18.34
CA ASP A 252 7.53 3.11 -19.48
C ASP A 252 7.00 2.25 -20.66
N ASP A 253 6.34 1.13 -20.37
CA ASP A 253 5.65 0.26 -21.35
C ASP A 253 4.60 0.99 -22.22
N PHE A 254 4.06 2.11 -21.72
CA PHE A 254 2.86 2.75 -22.24
C PHE A 254 3.14 4.07 -22.97
N VAL A 255 4.31 4.66 -22.76
CA VAL A 255 4.68 5.97 -23.32
C VAL A 255 4.86 5.92 -24.84
N GLY A 256 4.45 7.01 -25.52
CA GLY A 256 4.69 7.24 -26.94
C GLY A 256 3.71 6.55 -27.89
N GLY A 257 3.92 6.77 -29.19
CA GLY A 257 3.09 6.23 -30.27
C GLY A 257 3.56 6.73 -31.65
N PRO A 258 2.95 6.25 -32.74
CA PRO A 258 3.31 6.62 -34.11
C PRO A 258 3.09 8.12 -34.38
N SER A 259 3.76 8.61 -35.43
CA SER A 259 3.70 10.03 -35.82
C SER A 259 2.28 10.44 -36.26
N PRO A 260 1.94 11.75 -36.28
CA PRO A 260 0.59 12.23 -36.60
C PRO A 260 0.00 11.72 -37.92
N SER A 261 0.82 11.43 -38.94
CA SER A 261 0.40 10.89 -40.24
C SER A 261 0.18 9.37 -40.22
N GLN A 262 0.78 8.65 -39.27
CA GLN A 262 0.75 7.19 -39.12
C GLN A 262 -0.36 6.69 -38.18
N ARG A 263 -1.32 7.56 -37.81
CA ARG A 263 -2.46 7.24 -36.94
C ARG A 263 -3.73 7.00 -37.79
N PRO A 264 -4.10 5.73 -38.08
CA PRO A 264 -5.20 5.43 -39.00
C PRO A 264 -6.60 5.66 -38.42
N ILE A 265 -6.78 5.63 -37.09
CA ILE A 265 -8.09 5.78 -36.45
C ILE A 265 -8.36 7.26 -36.17
N LEU A 266 -9.53 7.79 -36.54
CA LEU A 266 -9.88 9.20 -36.24
C LEU A 266 -10.13 9.36 -34.74
N ALA A 267 -11.04 8.58 -34.18
CA ALA A 267 -11.36 8.60 -32.76
C ALA A 267 -11.51 7.19 -32.17
N PHE A 268 -11.10 7.01 -30.92
CA PHE A 268 -11.23 5.75 -30.20
C PHE A 268 -11.71 5.93 -28.76
N TYR A 269 -12.50 4.97 -28.29
CA TYR A 269 -12.75 4.76 -26.87
C TYR A 269 -13.05 3.28 -26.59
N ALA A 270 -12.59 2.78 -25.44
CA ALA A 270 -13.02 1.50 -24.89
C ALA A 270 -13.31 1.61 -23.40
N GLY A 271 -14.42 1.02 -22.96
CA GLY A 271 -14.79 1.01 -21.54
C GLY A 271 -16.20 0.53 -21.24
N ARG A 272 -16.38 0.06 -19.99
CA ARG A 272 -17.67 -0.31 -19.41
C ARG A 272 -18.69 0.83 -19.54
N ASN A 273 -19.93 0.45 -19.85
CA ASN A 273 -21.08 1.35 -19.98
C ASN A 273 -21.62 1.73 -18.59
N HIS A 274 -21.18 2.85 -18.03
CA HIS A 274 -21.61 3.35 -16.71
C HIS A 274 -21.48 4.89 -16.63
N GLY A 275 -22.20 5.52 -15.69
CA GLY A 275 -22.34 6.97 -15.63
C GLY A 275 -23.25 7.54 -16.75
N PRO A 276 -23.57 8.85 -16.72
CA PRO A 276 -24.57 9.44 -17.63
C PRO A 276 -24.07 9.62 -19.08
N VAL A 277 -22.78 9.91 -19.30
CA VAL A 277 -22.28 10.30 -20.64
C VAL A 277 -22.02 9.10 -21.56
N ARG A 278 -21.53 7.99 -21.00
CA ARG A 278 -21.10 6.82 -21.78
C ARG A 278 -22.24 6.11 -22.53
N PRO A 279 -23.45 5.95 -21.95
CA PRO A 279 -24.61 5.44 -22.70
C PRO A 279 -24.93 6.31 -23.92
N ILE A 280 -24.93 7.64 -23.77
CA ILE A 280 -25.25 8.59 -24.85
C ILE A 280 -24.21 8.48 -25.99
N LEU A 281 -22.91 8.44 -25.64
CA LEU A 281 -21.83 8.28 -26.62
C LEU A 281 -21.92 6.94 -27.36
N LEU A 282 -22.16 5.85 -26.64
CA LEU A 282 -22.29 4.52 -27.22
C LEU A 282 -23.54 4.42 -28.10
N ASP A 283 -24.67 4.95 -27.68
CA ASP A 283 -25.90 4.96 -28.48
C ASP A 283 -25.70 5.71 -29.80
N HIS A 284 -25.04 6.87 -29.80
CA HIS A 284 -24.82 7.67 -31.01
C HIS A 284 -23.78 7.11 -31.97
N TRP A 285 -22.75 6.39 -31.50
CA TRP A 285 -21.57 6.07 -32.32
C TRP A 285 -21.13 4.60 -32.32
N PHE A 286 -21.62 3.74 -31.41
CA PHE A 286 -21.18 2.34 -31.35
C PHE A 286 -21.58 1.58 -32.63
N ASN A 287 -20.60 1.04 -33.36
CA ASN A 287 -20.75 0.38 -34.66
C ASN A 287 -21.47 1.21 -35.75
N LYS A 288 -21.55 2.54 -35.61
CA LYS A 288 -22.22 3.44 -36.57
C LYS A 288 -21.27 4.12 -37.56
N ASP A 289 -19.97 4.19 -37.26
CA ASP A 289 -18.96 4.79 -38.15
C ASP A 289 -17.61 4.04 -38.05
N LYS A 290 -16.92 3.86 -39.18
CA LYS A 290 -15.64 3.12 -39.25
C LYS A 290 -14.44 3.91 -38.70
N ASP A 291 -14.53 5.24 -38.70
CA ASP A 291 -13.46 6.14 -38.29
C ASP A 291 -13.51 6.42 -36.77
N ILE A 292 -14.69 6.27 -36.15
CA ILE A 292 -14.95 6.43 -34.71
C ILE A 292 -15.19 5.06 -34.06
N GLN A 293 -14.14 4.49 -33.48
CA GLN A 293 -14.12 3.11 -32.99
C GLN A 293 -14.42 3.03 -31.50
N LEU A 294 -15.63 2.60 -31.14
CA LEU A 294 -16.07 2.43 -29.76
C LEU A 294 -16.20 0.96 -29.36
N TYR A 295 -15.77 0.61 -28.14
CA TYR A 295 -15.89 -0.75 -27.61
C TYR A 295 -16.39 -0.77 -26.16
N LYS A 296 -17.44 -1.57 -25.87
CA LYS A 296 -17.85 -1.89 -24.49
C LYS A 296 -16.81 -2.79 -23.81
N THR A 297 -16.27 -3.75 -24.57
CA THR A 297 -15.17 -4.66 -24.23
C THR A 297 -14.35 -4.88 -25.50
N LEU A 298 -13.03 -4.90 -25.42
CA LEU A 298 -12.17 -5.14 -26.59
C LEU A 298 -12.17 -6.62 -27.01
N PRO A 299 -12.02 -6.94 -28.31
CA PRO A 299 -11.83 -8.31 -28.77
C PRO A 299 -10.58 -8.96 -28.17
N LYS A 300 -10.61 -10.28 -27.98
CA LYS A 300 -9.48 -11.05 -27.45
C LYS A 300 -8.24 -10.86 -28.33
N GLY A 301 -7.10 -10.54 -27.72
CA GLY A 301 -5.84 -10.26 -28.41
C GLY A 301 -5.64 -8.81 -28.86
N VAL A 302 -6.65 -7.93 -28.75
CA VAL A 302 -6.51 -6.50 -29.07
C VAL A 302 -6.01 -5.72 -27.85
N SER A 303 -4.82 -5.14 -27.96
CA SER A 303 -4.24 -4.29 -26.91
C SER A 303 -4.90 -2.90 -26.87
N TYR A 304 -5.47 -2.54 -25.72
CA TYR A 304 -6.06 -1.22 -25.46
C TYR A 304 -5.10 -0.05 -25.78
N TYR A 305 -3.87 -0.12 -25.25
CA TYR A 305 -2.84 0.89 -25.52
C TYR A 305 -2.41 0.92 -26.99
N SER A 306 -2.45 -0.21 -27.71
CA SER A 306 -2.24 -0.19 -29.17
C SER A 306 -3.34 0.58 -29.91
N MET A 307 -4.58 0.57 -29.43
CA MET A 307 -5.67 1.31 -30.06
C MET A 307 -5.54 2.82 -29.78
N LEU A 308 -5.25 3.22 -28.54
CA LEU A 308 -4.93 4.61 -28.18
C LEU A 308 -3.79 5.18 -29.05
N ARG A 309 -2.69 4.42 -29.20
CA ARG A 309 -1.53 4.80 -30.04
C ARG A 309 -1.88 4.97 -31.52
N LYS A 310 -2.78 4.14 -32.07
CA LYS A 310 -3.22 4.21 -33.48
C LYS A 310 -4.25 5.33 -33.74
N SER A 311 -4.74 6.00 -32.69
CA SER A 311 -5.82 6.97 -32.78
C SER A 311 -5.30 8.40 -32.79
N LYS A 312 -5.96 9.26 -33.58
CA LYS A 312 -5.68 10.70 -33.59
C LYS A 312 -6.23 11.36 -32.34
N PHE A 313 -7.50 11.08 -32.05
CA PHE A 313 -8.26 11.59 -30.92
C PHE A 313 -8.69 10.46 -29.99
N CYS A 314 -8.61 10.67 -28.69
CA CYS A 314 -8.98 9.67 -27.69
C CYS A 314 -10.11 10.23 -26.82
N LEU A 315 -11.28 9.60 -26.90
CA LEU A 315 -12.49 10.10 -26.27
C LEU A 315 -12.47 9.78 -24.78
N CYS A 316 -12.66 10.81 -23.97
CA CYS A 316 -12.65 10.78 -22.51
C CYS A 316 -14.03 11.21 -21.99
N PRO A 317 -15.09 10.38 -22.15
CA PRO A 317 -16.39 10.64 -21.57
C PRO A 317 -16.38 10.37 -20.06
N SER A 318 -16.97 11.30 -19.31
CA SER A 318 -17.17 11.16 -17.86
C SER A 318 -17.91 9.85 -17.51
N GLY A 319 -17.53 9.24 -16.39
CA GLY A 319 -18.21 8.09 -15.80
C GLY A 319 -19.20 8.57 -14.75
N TYR A 320 -19.25 7.90 -13.58
CA TYR A 320 -19.88 8.48 -12.39
C TYR A 320 -19.08 9.69 -11.90
N GLU A 321 -17.76 9.68 -12.06
CA GLU A 321 -16.88 10.84 -11.92
C GLU A 321 -16.70 11.58 -13.24
N VAL A 322 -16.43 12.90 -13.16
CA VAL A 322 -16.05 13.66 -14.35
C VAL A 322 -14.68 13.29 -14.90
N ALA A 323 -13.75 12.88 -14.02
CA ALA A 323 -12.43 12.39 -14.40
C ALA A 323 -12.47 10.99 -15.03
N SER A 324 -11.39 10.64 -15.73
CA SER A 324 -11.15 9.29 -16.20
C SER A 324 -9.64 9.07 -16.38
N PRO A 325 -9.08 7.87 -16.13
CA PRO A 325 -7.65 7.62 -16.37
C PRO A 325 -7.27 7.82 -17.84
N ARG A 326 -8.26 7.67 -18.74
CA ARG A 326 -8.14 7.88 -20.18
C ARG A 326 -7.56 9.22 -20.57
N VAL A 327 -7.79 10.27 -19.77
CA VAL A 327 -7.21 11.60 -20.01
C VAL A 327 -5.68 11.51 -19.95
N VAL A 328 -5.15 10.83 -18.93
CA VAL A 328 -3.71 10.63 -18.74
C VAL A 328 -3.15 9.55 -19.68
N GLU A 329 -3.88 8.46 -19.91
CA GLU A 329 -3.50 7.41 -20.88
C GLU A 329 -3.40 7.95 -22.32
N ALA A 330 -4.29 8.87 -22.72
CA ALA A 330 -4.21 9.59 -23.98
C ALA A 330 -2.94 10.47 -24.04
N ILE A 331 -2.65 11.18 -22.95
CA ILE A 331 -1.44 12.01 -22.83
C ILE A 331 -0.16 11.17 -22.97
N TYR A 332 -0.08 10.03 -22.27
CA TYR A 332 1.06 9.11 -22.35
C TYR A 332 1.26 8.53 -23.76
N THR A 333 0.19 8.14 -24.43
CA THR A 333 0.23 7.57 -25.79
C THR A 333 0.36 8.62 -26.91
N GLY A 334 0.46 9.90 -26.58
CA GLY A 334 0.53 11.01 -27.54
C GLY A 334 -0.74 11.14 -28.39
N CYS A 335 -1.89 10.70 -27.88
CA CYS A 335 -3.20 10.86 -28.49
C CYS A 335 -3.81 12.18 -28.01
N VAL A 336 -4.51 12.93 -28.88
CA VAL A 336 -5.13 14.20 -28.46
C VAL A 336 -6.39 13.90 -27.62
N PRO A 337 -6.46 14.33 -26.34
CA PRO A 337 -7.63 14.05 -25.51
C PRO A 337 -8.86 14.82 -26.00
N VAL A 338 -10.00 14.14 -26.04
CA VAL A 338 -11.32 14.76 -26.26
C VAL A 338 -12.14 14.60 -24.99
N LEU A 339 -12.27 15.67 -24.23
CA LEU A 339 -13.01 15.72 -22.98
C LEU A 339 -14.50 15.86 -23.31
N ILE A 340 -15.31 14.86 -22.94
CA ILE A 340 -16.75 14.88 -23.17
C ILE A 340 -17.45 15.02 -21.81
N SER A 341 -17.64 16.28 -21.40
CA SER A 341 -18.17 16.68 -20.09
C SER A 341 -18.50 18.17 -20.09
N ASP A 342 -19.62 18.58 -19.47
CA ASP A 342 -20.04 19.99 -19.39
C ASP A 342 -19.47 20.73 -18.16
N HIS A 343 -18.98 19.98 -17.15
CA HIS A 343 -18.67 20.53 -15.81
C HIS A 343 -17.31 20.08 -15.23
N TYR A 344 -16.50 19.37 -16.03
CA TYR A 344 -15.16 18.94 -15.62
C TYR A 344 -14.18 20.11 -15.54
N VAL A 345 -13.47 20.23 -14.43
CA VAL A 345 -12.26 21.07 -14.31
C VAL A 345 -11.03 20.18 -14.47
N PRO A 346 -10.27 20.27 -15.58
CA PRO A 346 -9.09 19.43 -15.79
C PRO A 346 -7.95 19.75 -14.82
N PRO A 347 -7.08 18.77 -14.48
CA PRO A 347 -5.91 18.99 -13.64
C PRO A 347 -5.01 20.12 -14.13
N PHE A 348 -4.45 20.89 -13.20
CA PHE A 348 -3.52 21.99 -13.48
C PHE A 348 -4.09 23.12 -14.35
N SER A 349 -5.41 23.21 -14.54
CA SER A 349 -6.06 24.22 -15.41
C SER A 349 -5.82 25.67 -14.96
N GLU A 350 -5.44 25.90 -13.71
CA GLU A 350 -4.98 27.18 -13.18
C GLU A 350 -3.62 27.65 -13.74
N VAL A 351 -2.81 26.74 -14.30
CA VAL A 351 -1.54 27.06 -14.98
C VAL A 351 -1.52 26.65 -16.45
N MET A 352 -2.29 25.61 -16.84
CA MET A 352 -2.34 25.06 -18.20
C MET A 352 -3.58 25.48 -18.99
N ASN A 353 -3.34 25.90 -20.23
CA ASN A 353 -4.36 26.12 -21.26
C ASN A 353 -4.66 24.82 -22.00
N TRP A 354 -5.58 24.02 -21.47
CA TRP A 354 -6.01 22.74 -22.03
C TRP A 354 -6.48 22.84 -23.49
N LYS A 355 -7.21 23.90 -23.86
CA LYS A 355 -7.67 24.18 -25.25
C LYS A 355 -6.55 24.26 -26.29
N SER A 356 -5.29 24.39 -25.85
CA SER A 356 -4.13 24.33 -26.74
C SER A 356 -3.71 22.90 -27.15
N PHE A 357 -4.13 21.87 -26.41
CA PHE A 357 -3.72 20.47 -26.61
C PHE A 357 -4.85 19.41 -26.47
N SER A 358 -6.04 19.77 -26.01
CA SER A 358 -7.25 18.92 -25.98
C SER A 358 -8.41 19.55 -26.76
N ILE A 359 -9.48 18.77 -26.96
CA ILE A 359 -10.78 19.23 -27.47
C ILE A 359 -11.80 19.06 -26.33
N GLU A 360 -12.67 20.05 -26.13
CA GLU A 360 -13.82 19.97 -25.23
C GLU A 360 -15.10 19.77 -26.08
N VAL A 361 -15.95 18.83 -25.70
CA VAL A 361 -17.23 18.52 -26.38
C VAL A 361 -18.34 18.47 -25.33
N SER A 362 -19.36 19.31 -25.50
CA SER A 362 -20.56 19.31 -24.65
C SER A 362 -21.43 18.08 -24.93
N LEU A 363 -22.22 17.62 -23.95
CA LEU A 363 -23.09 16.45 -24.11
C LEU A 363 -24.06 16.59 -25.29
N LYS A 364 -24.60 17.80 -25.51
CA LYS A 364 -25.49 18.12 -26.64
C LYS A 364 -24.82 18.00 -28.02
N ASP A 365 -23.49 18.07 -28.06
CA ASP A 365 -22.69 18.09 -29.28
C ASP A 365 -22.10 16.70 -29.60
N ILE A 366 -22.39 15.67 -28.79
CA ILE A 366 -22.07 14.26 -29.08
C ILE A 366 -22.56 13.81 -30.47
N PRO A 367 -23.77 14.15 -30.95
CA PRO A 367 -24.20 13.80 -32.32
C PRO A 367 -23.33 14.43 -33.42
N LYS A 368 -22.63 15.53 -33.13
CA LYS A 368 -21.74 16.25 -34.07
C LYS A 368 -20.27 15.88 -33.90
N LEU A 369 -19.94 14.87 -33.10
CA LEU A 369 -18.55 14.52 -32.76
C LEU A 369 -17.64 14.38 -33.98
N LYS A 370 -18.09 13.71 -35.05
CA LYS A 370 -17.28 13.56 -36.28
C LYS A 370 -17.01 14.89 -36.98
N GLU A 371 -18.02 15.77 -37.07
CA GLU A 371 -17.89 17.12 -37.64
C GLU A 371 -16.85 17.94 -36.85
N ILE A 372 -16.96 17.95 -35.52
CA ILE A 372 -16.05 18.67 -34.62
C ILE A 372 -14.61 18.19 -34.79
N LEU A 373 -14.38 16.88 -34.85
CA LEU A 373 -13.03 16.32 -35.00
C LEU A 373 -12.44 16.55 -36.39
N LEU A 374 -13.27 16.54 -37.45
CA LEU A 374 -12.83 16.86 -38.82
C LEU A 374 -12.60 18.36 -39.04
N SER A 375 -13.24 19.25 -38.27
CA SER A 375 -12.95 20.69 -38.29
C SER A 375 -11.52 21.04 -37.84
N VAL A 376 -10.85 20.12 -37.14
CA VAL A 376 -9.46 20.31 -36.70
C VAL A 376 -8.50 20.08 -37.86
N SER A 377 -8.08 21.18 -38.49
CA SER A 377 -7.14 21.13 -39.61
C SER A 377 -5.85 20.35 -39.28
N PRO A 378 -5.22 19.65 -40.25
CA PRO A 378 -4.02 18.84 -39.99
C PRO A 378 -2.89 19.62 -39.31
N ARG A 379 -2.72 20.90 -39.67
CA ARG A 379 -1.75 21.81 -39.03
C ARG A 379 -2.09 22.10 -37.56
N LYS A 380 -3.37 22.20 -37.19
CA LYS A 380 -3.82 22.36 -35.80
C LYS A 380 -3.62 21.06 -35.03
N TYR A 381 -4.02 19.92 -35.60
CA TYR A 381 -3.84 18.60 -34.99
C TYR A 381 -2.37 18.30 -34.65
N ILE A 382 -1.43 18.49 -35.59
CA ILE A 382 0.01 18.27 -35.35
C ILE A 382 0.53 19.16 -34.20
N LYS A 383 0.08 20.42 -34.12
CA LYS A 383 0.44 21.33 -33.01
C LYS A 383 -0.11 20.82 -31.67
N MET A 384 -1.35 20.33 -31.63
CA MET A 384 -1.94 19.77 -30.41
C MET A 384 -1.20 18.50 -29.96
N GLN A 385 -0.92 17.57 -30.88
CA GLN A 385 -0.22 16.33 -30.60
C GLN A 385 1.22 16.58 -30.07
N ARG A 386 1.96 17.52 -30.66
CA ARG A 386 3.29 17.92 -30.14
C ARG A 386 3.21 18.48 -28.72
N ARG A 387 2.16 19.26 -28.42
CA ARG A 387 1.94 19.84 -27.09
C ARG A 387 1.60 18.78 -26.04
N VAL A 388 0.78 17.78 -26.39
CA VAL A 388 0.53 16.60 -25.54
C VAL A 388 1.86 15.93 -25.13
N GLY A 389 2.78 15.75 -26.07
CA GLY A 389 4.11 15.21 -25.77
C GLY A 389 4.98 16.11 -24.86
N GLN A 390 4.77 17.42 -24.87
CA GLN A 390 5.52 18.37 -24.04
C GLN A 390 5.00 18.45 -22.59
N ILE A 391 3.67 18.44 -22.40
CA ILE A 391 3.03 18.46 -21.07
C ILE A 391 3.07 17.11 -20.36
N ARG A 392 3.35 16.00 -21.07
CA ARG A 392 3.36 14.63 -20.54
C ARG A 392 4.08 14.50 -19.20
N ARG A 393 5.27 15.15 -19.07
CA ARG A 393 6.09 15.17 -17.84
C ARG A 393 5.32 15.50 -16.56
N HIS A 394 4.31 16.36 -16.66
CA HIS A 394 3.50 16.84 -15.53
C HIS A 394 2.49 15.82 -15.00
N PHE A 395 2.31 14.72 -15.71
CA PHE A 395 1.46 13.62 -15.31
C PHE A 395 2.28 12.37 -14.96
N GLU A 396 3.57 12.33 -15.30
CA GLU A 396 4.47 11.21 -14.99
C GLU A 396 4.66 11.07 -13.48
N VAL A 397 4.59 9.84 -12.98
CA VAL A 397 4.76 9.49 -11.57
C VAL A 397 6.18 9.00 -11.36
N HIS A 398 6.95 9.70 -10.54
CA HIS A 398 8.33 9.33 -10.22
C HIS A 398 8.50 8.99 -8.73
N TYR A 399 9.41 8.07 -8.44
CA TYR A 399 9.82 7.75 -7.08
C TYR A 399 11.36 7.59 -7.02
N PRO A 400 12.09 8.46 -6.31
CA PRO A 400 11.62 9.68 -5.66
C PRO A 400 11.03 10.70 -6.67
N PRO A 401 10.17 11.63 -6.23
CA PRO A 401 9.62 12.67 -7.08
C PRO A 401 10.69 13.52 -7.77
N ARG A 402 10.40 13.99 -8.98
CA ARG A 402 11.28 14.84 -9.81
C ARG A 402 10.63 16.20 -10.08
N ARG A 403 11.42 17.27 -10.20
CA ARG A 403 10.89 18.63 -10.46
C ARG A 403 9.92 18.61 -11.63
N TYR A 404 8.77 19.26 -11.45
CA TYR A 404 7.65 19.33 -12.41
C TYR A 404 6.92 18.02 -12.75
N ASP A 405 7.14 16.92 -12.02
CA ASP A 405 6.32 15.72 -12.12
C ASP A 405 4.92 15.89 -11.49
N VAL A 406 4.07 14.87 -11.56
CA VAL A 406 2.69 14.98 -11.05
C VAL A 406 2.60 15.30 -9.55
N PHE A 407 3.57 14.82 -8.75
CA PHE A 407 3.63 15.11 -7.32
C PHE A 407 3.88 16.60 -7.09
N HIS A 408 4.92 17.15 -7.71
CA HIS A 408 5.24 18.57 -7.57
C HIS A 408 4.16 19.47 -8.18
N MET A 409 3.52 19.05 -9.27
CA MET A 409 2.45 19.80 -9.91
C MET A 409 1.19 19.88 -9.03
N ILE A 410 0.78 18.80 -8.35
CA ILE A 410 -0.32 18.86 -7.39
C ILE A 410 0.04 19.67 -6.16
N LEU A 411 1.27 19.51 -5.66
CA LEU A 411 1.75 20.30 -4.53
C LEU A 411 1.76 21.81 -4.87
N HIS A 412 2.09 22.14 -6.13
CA HIS A 412 2.03 23.49 -6.68
C HIS A 412 0.60 24.02 -6.78
N SER A 413 -0.36 23.21 -7.25
CA SER A 413 -1.78 23.57 -7.23
C SER A 413 -2.26 23.91 -5.81
N VAL A 414 -1.89 23.13 -4.78
CA VAL A 414 -2.23 23.41 -3.38
C VAL A 414 -1.54 24.69 -2.87
N TRP A 415 -0.27 24.90 -3.21
CA TRP A 415 0.47 26.13 -2.91
C TRP A 415 -0.19 27.39 -3.49
N LEU A 416 -0.66 27.34 -4.75
CA LEU A 416 -1.38 28.46 -5.37
C LEU A 416 -2.65 28.85 -4.60
N ARG A 417 -3.34 27.90 -3.96
CA ARG A 417 -4.48 28.20 -3.09
C ARG A 417 -4.08 28.96 -1.84
N ARG A 418 -2.89 28.69 -1.25
CA ARG A 418 -2.37 29.49 -0.13
C ARG A 418 -2.10 30.94 -0.54
N LEU A 419 -1.59 31.15 -1.75
CA LEU A 419 -1.34 32.49 -2.30
C LEU A 419 -2.63 33.28 -2.53
N ASN A 420 -3.77 32.63 -2.75
CA ASN A 420 -5.06 33.29 -2.98
C ASN A 420 -5.85 33.59 -1.68
N ILE A 421 -5.55 32.91 -0.57
CA ILE A 421 -6.27 33.08 0.71
C ILE A 421 -5.55 34.09 1.62
N LYS A 422 -6.31 35.05 2.17
CA LYS A 422 -5.92 35.82 3.36
C LYS A 422 -6.63 35.22 4.57
N ILE A 423 -5.90 34.70 5.54
CA ILE A 423 -6.49 34.26 6.80
C ILE A 423 -6.85 35.52 7.61
N ALA A 424 -8.12 35.71 7.92
CA ALA A 424 -8.58 36.88 8.67
C ALA A 424 -8.03 36.88 10.10
N LYS A 425 -7.48 38.01 10.55
CA LYS A 425 -7.12 38.25 11.94
C LYS A 425 -8.40 38.47 12.75
N ASN A 426 -9.10 37.40 13.15
CA ASN A 426 -10.20 37.54 14.09
C ASN A 426 -9.66 37.76 15.50
N SER A 427 -10.02 38.91 16.05
CA SER A 427 -9.69 39.39 17.38
C SER A 427 -10.22 38.44 18.47
N ILE A 428 -9.31 37.94 19.32
CA ILE A 428 -9.69 37.34 20.60
C ILE A 428 -9.97 38.49 21.58
N THR A 429 -11.18 39.05 21.53
CA THR A 429 -11.74 39.82 22.64
C THR A 429 -12.48 38.85 23.57
N PRO A 430 -12.11 38.76 24.86
CA PRO A 430 -12.81 37.89 25.81
C PRO A 430 -14.12 38.55 26.24
N SER A 431 -15.20 38.33 25.49
CA SER A 431 -16.55 38.66 25.96
C SER A 431 -17.00 37.66 27.03
N SER A 432 -17.74 38.19 28.00
CA SER A 432 -18.24 37.51 29.20
C SER A 432 -18.99 36.20 28.94
N SER A 433 -18.86 35.28 29.88
CA SER A 433 -19.60 34.02 30.02
C SER A 433 -21.12 34.17 29.80
N PRO A 434 -21.74 33.33 28.94
CA PRO A 434 -23.14 32.97 29.06
C PRO A 434 -23.31 31.89 30.14
N SER A 435 -24.35 32.04 30.95
CA SER A 435 -24.81 31.05 31.92
C SER A 435 -25.39 29.79 31.26
N SER A 436 -25.52 28.74 32.06
CA SER A 436 -26.26 27.53 31.72
C SER A 436 -27.73 27.81 31.39
N SER A 437 -28.16 27.51 30.17
CA SER A 437 -29.56 27.18 29.87
C SER A 437 -29.66 26.22 28.68
N SER A 438 -30.35 25.11 28.93
CA SER A 438 -30.90 24.23 27.89
C SER A 438 -32.09 24.90 27.22
N LEU A 439 -32.19 24.91 25.89
CA LEU A 439 -33.47 25.10 25.20
C LEU A 439 -33.49 24.49 23.78
N PHE A 440 -34.32 23.44 23.69
CA PHE A 440 -35.24 23.06 22.61
C PHE A 440 -34.92 23.35 21.13
N ILE A 441 -34.97 22.27 20.35
CA ILE A 441 -35.28 22.29 18.92
C ILE A 441 -36.73 22.77 18.75
N ASN A 442 -36.94 23.87 18.04
CA ASN A 442 -38.25 24.20 17.47
C ASN A 442 -38.25 23.80 15.99
N ASN A 443 -39.23 22.97 15.62
CA ASN A 443 -39.62 22.78 14.24
C ASN A 443 -40.29 24.06 13.72
N GLY A 444 -40.00 24.43 12.48
CA GLY A 444 -40.65 25.52 11.76
C GLY A 444 -40.48 25.27 10.27
N ASP A 445 -41.60 25.20 9.54
CA ASP A 445 -41.67 24.68 8.18
C ASP A 445 -40.88 25.51 7.15
N ASP A 446 -40.29 24.80 6.18
CA ASP A 446 -40.21 25.31 4.81
C ASP A 446 -40.33 24.13 3.82
N ASN A 447 -41.56 23.82 3.47
CA ASN A 447 -41.93 22.60 2.76
C ASN A 447 -42.20 22.91 1.27
N LYS A 448 -41.24 22.59 0.39
CA LYS A 448 -41.45 22.50 -1.06
C LYS A 448 -40.80 21.26 -1.67
N THR A 449 -41.54 20.16 -1.53
CA THR A 449 -41.76 19.11 -2.54
C THR A 449 -40.64 18.81 -3.54
N MET A 450 -40.06 17.62 -3.42
CA MET A 450 -39.71 16.80 -4.58
C MET A 450 -40.33 15.42 -4.38
N HIS A 451 -41.01 14.91 -5.42
CA HIS A 451 -41.93 13.77 -5.29
C HIS A 451 -41.22 12.43 -5.08
N ALA A 452 -41.93 11.53 -4.39
CA ALA A 452 -41.55 10.14 -4.16
C ALA A 452 -41.70 9.27 -5.41
N PHE A 453 -41.08 8.08 -5.37
CA PHE A 453 -41.65 6.84 -5.91
C PHE A 453 -41.33 5.69 -4.96
N ASP A 454 -42.31 4.81 -4.75
CA ASP A 454 -42.43 4.00 -3.54
C ASP A 454 -41.70 2.65 -3.55
N ASP A 455 -41.32 2.20 -2.35
CA ASP A 455 -41.12 0.79 -2.02
C ASP A 455 -42.48 0.08 -1.86
N HIS A 456 -42.58 -1.18 -2.26
CA HIS A 456 -43.73 -2.02 -1.92
C HIS A 456 -43.33 -3.48 -1.66
N HIS A 457 -43.82 -4.01 -0.53
CA HIS A 457 -43.94 -5.44 -0.17
C HIS A 457 -42.64 -6.23 0.12
N MET A 458 -42.56 -7.10 1.14
CA MET A 458 -43.53 -7.55 2.16
C MET A 458 -42.87 -7.77 3.52
N SER A 459 -43.64 -7.54 4.59
CA SER A 459 -43.42 -8.13 5.91
C SER A 459 -44.33 -9.36 6.08
N PHE A 460 -43.86 -10.42 6.76
CA PHE A 460 -44.76 -11.42 7.36
C PHE A 460 -44.12 -12.19 8.54
N PHE A 461 -44.91 -12.26 9.62
CA PHE A 461 -44.87 -13.15 10.79
C PHE A 461 -43.68 -13.16 11.78
N ASN A 462 -43.97 -12.61 12.97
CA ASN A 462 -43.50 -13.14 14.25
C ASN A 462 -44.13 -14.52 14.52
N ASN A 463 -43.43 -15.43 15.22
CA ASN A 463 -43.70 -15.80 16.64
C ASN A 463 -43.08 -17.15 17.04
N LEU A 464 -43.01 -17.36 18.37
CA LEU A 464 -42.66 -18.60 19.10
C LEU A 464 -41.17 -19.01 19.04
N SER A 465 -40.48 -19.42 20.09
CA SER A 465 -40.52 -19.29 21.56
C SER A 465 -39.63 -20.43 22.10
N TYR A 466 -38.76 -20.12 23.06
CA TYR A 466 -38.16 -21.03 24.07
C TYR A 466 -38.16 -22.55 23.83
N PHE A 467 -36.97 -23.16 23.81
CA PHE A 467 -36.66 -24.29 24.70
C PHE A 467 -35.15 -24.36 24.99
N SER A 468 -34.79 -24.62 26.26
CA SER A 468 -33.44 -24.85 26.76
C SER A 468 -33.27 -26.33 27.19
N PRO A 469 -32.03 -26.86 27.30
CA PRO A 469 -31.76 -28.30 27.39
C PRO A 469 -31.76 -28.85 28.83
N PRO A 470 -31.81 -30.18 28.97
CA PRO A 470 -30.66 -30.92 29.54
C PRO A 470 -30.45 -32.30 28.85
N ALA A 471 -29.46 -33.14 29.10
CA ALA A 471 -28.08 -33.11 29.61
C ALA A 471 -27.66 -34.59 29.82
N LEU A 472 -26.39 -34.93 29.59
CA LEU A 472 -25.63 -36.07 30.18
C LEU A 472 -26.19 -37.52 30.11
N SER A 473 -25.45 -38.40 29.43
CA SER A 473 -24.81 -39.57 30.09
C SER A 473 -23.73 -40.23 29.22
N LEU A 474 -22.61 -40.55 29.87
CA LEU A 474 -21.65 -41.62 29.57
C LEU A 474 -21.76 -42.60 30.76
N PRO A 475 -21.45 -43.92 30.66
CA PRO A 475 -20.18 -44.45 30.12
C PRO A 475 -20.38 -45.75 29.27
N GLU A 476 -19.45 -46.69 29.01
CA GLU A 476 -18.09 -46.96 29.54
C GLU A 476 -17.16 -47.67 28.49
N GLN A 477 -16.20 -48.44 29.00
CA GLN A 477 -15.08 -49.18 28.42
C GLN A 477 -15.46 -50.53 27.77
N TYR A 478 -14.64 -51.04 26.84
CA TYR A 478 -13.61 -52.06 27.17
C TYR A 478 -12.59 -52.28 26.04
N ASN A 479 -11.38 -52.69 26.41
CA ASN A 479 -10.26 -53.01 25.51
C ASN A 479 -10.41 -54.41 24.89
N GLN A 480 -9.87 -54.65 23.69
CA GLN A 480 -8.63 -55.44 23.56
C GLN A 480 -8.06 -55.45 22.12
N THR A 481 -6.73 -55.42 22.06
CA THR A 481 -5.90 -55.69 20.88
C THR A 481 -5.76 -57.19 20.66
N GLU A 482 -5.71 -57.63 19.40
CA GLU A 482 -4.87 -58.77 19.04
C GLU A 482 -4.30 -58.64 17.62
N VAL A 483 -3.09 -59.15 17.43
CA VAL A 483 -2.31 -59.11 16.18
C VAL A 483 -1.86 -60.53 15.91
N VAL A 484 -2.23 -61.11 14.76
CA VAL A 484 -1.54 -62.27 14.19
C VAL A 484 -1.42 -62.11 12.68
N ASP A 485 -0.23 -62.42 12.20
CA ASP A 485 0.23 -62.37 10.81
C ASP A 485 0.32 -63.82 10.27
N HIS A 486 -0.08 -64.09 9.03
CA HIS A 486 0.69 -64.89 8.05
C HIS A 486 -0.06 -65.29 6.76
N ASP A 487 0.58 -64.88 5.66
CA ASP A 487 0.63 -65.45 4.32
C ASP A 487 0.65 -67.00 4.23
N ILE A 488 -0.17 -67.58 3.32
CA ILE A 488 0.12 -68.86 2.62
C ILE A 488 -0.36 -68.80 1.16
N SER A 489 0.54 -69.19 0.25
CA SER A 489 0.29 -69.32 -1.20
C SER A 489 -0.26 -70.69 -1.65
N LYS A 490 -0.92 -70.69 -2.84
CA LYS A 490 -1.22 -71.81 -3.76
C LYS A 490 -2.38 -72.78 -3.45
N THR A 491 -3.33 -72.82 -4.39
CA THR A 491 -3.89 -74.08 -4.94
C THR A 491 -4.24 -73.90 -6.43
N TRP A 492 -4.42 -75.01 -7.14
CA TRP A 492 -4.30 -75.09 -8.61
C TRP A 492 -5.60 -74.82 -9.39
N ALA A 493 -5.44 -74.66 -10.71
CA ALA A 493 -6.48 -74.29 -11.67
C ALA A 493 -7.62 -75.31 -11.86
N SER A 494 -8.79 -74.78 -12.23
CA SER A 494 -9.75 -75.46 -13.10
C SER A 494 -10.26 -74.47 -14.15
N SER A 495 -10.27 -74.88 -15.42
CA SER A 495 -10.63 -74.04 -16.57
C SER A 495 -12.06 -74.33 -17.02
N ALA A 496 -12.92 -73.32 -16.98
CA ALA A 496 -14.24 -73.30 -17.61
C ALA A 496 -14.39 -72.00 -18.43
N PRO A 497 -15.20 -71.98 -19.51
CA PRO A 497 -15.00 -71.05 -20.62
C PRO A 497 -15.50 -69.63 -20.37
N LEU A 498 -14.76 -68.67 -20.94
CA LEU A 498 -15.17 -67.27 -21.08
C LEU A 498 -16.45 -67.16 -21.92
N ASN A 499 -17.57 -66.77 -21.30
CA ASN A 499 -18.59 -65.97 -22.00
C ASN A 499 -19.55 -65.26 -21.03
N GLU A 500 -19.05 -64.21 -20.37
CA GLU A 500 -19.90 -63.11 -19.92
C GLU A 500 -19.13 -61.81 -20.09
N SER A 501 -19.70 -60.87 -20.86
CA SER A 501 -19.08 -59.57 -21.12
C SER A 501 -19.21 -58.68 -19.88
N TYR A 502 -18.33 -58.90 -18.89
CA TYR A 502 -18.14 -57.98 -17.77
C TYR A 502 -17.62 -56.64 -18.29
N VAL A 503 -18.56 -55.76 -18.65
CA VAL A 503 -18.30 -54.34 -18.86
C VAL A 503 -17.87 -53.77 -17.51
N VAL A 504 -16.56 -53.70 -17.28
CA VAL A 504 -15.98 -53.01 -16.13
C VAL A 504 -16.59 -51.61 -16.09
N PRO A 505 -17.31 -51.23 -15.02
CA PRO A 505 -17.92 -49.91 -14.95
C PRO A 505 -16.84 -48.84 -15.13
N GLN A 506 -16.95 -48.02 -16.18
CA GLN A 506 -16.03 -46.90 -16.37
C GLN A 506 -16.21 -45.93 -15.19
N ARG A 507 -15.32 -46.05 -14.19
CA ARG A 507 -15.31 -45.22 -12.98
C ARG A 507 -15.15 -43.77 -13.43
N LYS A 508 -16.23 -42.99 -13.34
CA LYS A 508 -16.24 -41.57 -13.71
C LYS A 508 -15.42 -40.79 -12.69
N PHE A 509 -14.13 -40.64 -12.95
CA PHE A 509 -13.21 -39.88 -12.10
C PHE A 509 -13.72 -38.47 -11.86
N SER A 510 -13.84 -38.12 -10.57
CA SER A 510 -14.25 -36.81 -10.11
C SER A 510 -13.24 -35.73 -10.50
N ILE A 511 -13.55 -34.48 -10.21
CA ILE A 511 -12.59 -33.38 -10.39
C ILE A 511 -11.44 -33.50 -9.38
N LEU A 512 -11.73 -33.96 -8.16
CA LEU A 512 -10.72 -34.16 -7.13
C LEU A 512 -9.81 -35.34 -7.46
N ASP A 513 -10.34 -36.46 -7.96
CA ASP A 513 -9.55 -37.62 -8.44
C ASP A 513 -8.45 -37.18 -9.42
N ARG A 514 -8.81 -36.31 -10.38
CA ARG A 514 -7.88 -35.79 -11.39
C ARG A 514 -6.81 -34.89 -10.78
N THR A 515 -7.19 -34.03 -9.83
CA THR A 515 -6.25 -33.17 -9.10
C THR A 515 -5.28 -34.00 -8.26
N GLU A 516 -5.75 -35.00 -7.51
CA GLU A 516 -4.89 -35.88 -6.72
C GLU A 516 -3.99 -36.78 -7.60
N ALA A 517 -4.48 -37.22 -8.77
CA ALA A 517 -3.64 -37.92 -9.74
C ALA A 517 -2.51 -37.02 -10.28
N GLY A 518 -2.78 -35.75 -10.58
CA GLY A 518 -1.75 -34.77 -10.98
C GLY A 518 -0.72 -34.50 -9.88
N LEU A 519 -1.18 -34.37 -8.62
CA LEU A 519 -0.31 -34.24 -7.46
C LEU A 519 0.52 -35.50 -7.21
N LEU A 520 -0.01 -36.70 -7.43
CA LEU A 520 0.73 -37.96 -7.36
C LEU A 520 1.85 -38.01 -8.41
N GLN A 521 1.58 -37.60 -9.66
CA GLN A 521 2.60 -37.48 -10.71
C GLN A 521 3.69 -36.45 -10.34
N ALA A 522 3.32 -35.31 -9.75
CA ALA A 522 4.28 -34.33 -9.26
C ALA A 522 5.18 -34.90 -8.15
N ARG A 523 4.59 -35.61 -7.16
CA ARG A 523 5.35 -36.29 -6.09
C ARG A 523 6.36 -37.29 -6.65
N ALA A 524 5.97 -38.08 -7.65
CA ALA A 524 6.86 -39.03 -8.33
C ALA A 524 8.02 -38.29 -9.03
N ALA A 525 7.72 -37.31 -9.89
CA ALA A 525 8.73 -36.55 -10.62
C ALA A 525 9.74 -35.83 -9.70
N ILE A 526 9.28 -35.29 -8.55
CA ILE A 526 10.14 -34.65 -7.53
C ILE A 526 11.03 -35.67 -6.83
N ARG A 527 10.53 -36.89 -6.58
CA ARG A 527 11.29 -38.00 -5.99
C ARG A 527 12.39 -38.45 -6.94
N ASP A 528 12.05 -38.68 -8.21
CA ASP A 528 12.97 -39.20 -9.22
C ASP A 528 14.08 -38.21 -9.53
N ALA A 529 13.76 -36.91 -9.64
CA ALA A 529 14.73 -35.84 -9.90
C ALA A 529 15.89 -35.75 -8.89
N ARG A 530 15.79 -36.37 -7.71
CA ARG A 530 16.90 -36.49 -6.76
C ARG A 530 18.10 -37.23 -7.36
N ASN A 531 17.86 -38.20 -8.23
CA ASN A 531 18.86 -39.15 -8.75
C ASN A 531 19.30 -38.86 -10.20
N TRP A 532 18.58 -38.00 -10.93
CA TRP A 532 18.81 -37.75 -12.36
C TRP A 532 19.77 -36.59 -12.64
N ASN A 533 20.22 -36.47 -13.88
CA ASN A 533 20.94 -35.28 -14.36
C ASN A 533 20.00 -34.07 -14.48
N GLN A 534 20.58 -32.88 -14.34
CA GLN A 534 19.82 -31.65 -14.15
C GLN A 534 19.18 -31.19 -15.46
N THR A 535 17.88 -30.90 -15.45
CA THR A 535 17.16 -30.37 -16.62
C THR A 535 17.67 -28.98 -17.00
N LEU A 536 17.97 -28.77 -18.28
CA LEU A 536 18.27 -27.46 -18.84
C LEU A 536 17.05 -26.54 -18.73
N ASP A 537 17.16 -25.50 -17.90
CA ASP A 537 16.25 -24.37 -17.79
C ASP A 537 17.04 -23.13 -18.24
N GLN A 538 16.52 -22.38 -19.20
CA GLN A 538 17.22 -21.26 -19.83
C GLN A 538 17.36 -20.03 -18.92
N ASP A 539 16.52 -19.91 -17.89
CA ASP A 539 16.47 -18.73 -17.01
C ASP A 539 17.13 -19.01 -15.66
N TYR A 540 16.79 -20.13 -14.99
CA TYR A 540 17.46 -20.49 -13.75
C TYR A 540 17.50 -21.97 -13.42
N VAL A 541 18.70 -22.42 -13.04
CA VAL A 541 18.95 -23.74 -12.47
C VAL A 541 19.55 -23.54 -11.07
N PRO A 542 18.84 -23.88 -9.98
CA PRO A 542 19.40 -23.81 -8.63
C PRO A 542 20.53 -24.83 -8.49
N ILE A 543 21.67 -24.39 -7.95
CA ILE A 543 22.87 -25.21 -7.80
C ILE A 543 23.56 -25.00 -6.45
N GLY A 544 24.29 -26.03 -6.02
CA GLY A 544 25.17 -25.97 -4.86
C GLY A 544 24.48 -26.15 -3.49
N PRO A 545 25.27 -26.10 -2.40
CA PRO A 545 24.87 -26.53 -1.06
C PRO A 545 24.00 -25.54 -0.28
N VAL A 546 23.54 -24.45 -0.93
CA VAL A 546 22.57 -23.52 -0.34
C VAL A 546 21.15 -24.08 -0.34
N TYR A 547 20.89 -25.09 -1.17
CA TYR A 547 19.65 -25.85 -1.18
C TYR A 547 19.83 -27.16 -0.42
N ARG A 548 18.78 -27.63 0.27
CA ARG A 548 18.75 -28.98 0.86
C ARG A 548 18.85 -30.06 -0.21
N ASN A 549 18.16 -29.87 -1.33
CA ASN A 549 18.33 -30.67 -2.55
C ASN A 549 17.97 -29.79 -3.77
N ALA A 550 18.98 -29.29 -4.47
CA ALA A 550 18.79 -28.33 -5.56
C ALA A 550 18.00 -28.93 -6.74
N LYS A 551 18.22 -30.20 -7.08
CA LYS A 551 17.54 -30.89 -8.19
C LYS A 551 16.05 -31.11 -7.89
N ALA A 552 15.73 -31.58 -6.68
CA ALA A 552 14.35 -31.77 -6.24
C ALA A 552 13.60 -30.44 -6.10
N PHE A 553 14.27 -29.38 -5.64
CA PHE A 553 13.71 -28.02 -5.64
C PHE A 553 13.39 -27.54 -7.05
N HIS A 554 14.35 -27.63 -7.99
CA HIS A 554 14.12 -27.24 -9.39
C HIS A 554 12.92 -27.99 -9.99
N ARG A 555 12.88 -29.32 -9.84
CA ARG A 555 11.75 -30.09 -10.39
C ARG A 555 10.42 -29.76 -9.73
N SER A 556 10.41 -29.56 -8.42
CA SER A 556 9.20 -29.18 -7.68
C SER A 556 8.66 -27.82 -8.12
N TYR A 557 9.55 -26.87 -8.39
CA TYR A 557 9.21 -25.56 -8.94
C TYR A 557 8.64 -25.66 -10.37
N LEU A 558 9.25 -26.46 -11.24
CA LEU A 558 8.73 -26.70 -12.60
C LEU A 558 7.35 -27.39 -12.60
N GLU A 559 7.12 -28.37 -11.71
CA GLU A 559 5.78 -28.98 -11.57
C GLU A 559 4.74 -27.97 -11.01
N MET A 560 5.15 -27.04 -10.15
CA MET A 560 4.29 -25.94 -9.70
C MET A 560 3.90 -25.04 -10.88
N GLU A 561 4.86 -24.53 -11.65
CA GLU A 561 4.58 -23.64 -12.79
C GLU A 561 3.67 -24.28 -13.84
N LYS A 562 3.83 -25.59 -14.05
CA LYS A 562 3.08 -26.40 -15.02
C LYS A 562 1.59 -26.53 -14.68
N GLN A 563 1.23 -26.75 -13.41
CA GLN A 563 -0.15 -27.14 -13.05
C GLN A 563 -0.78 -26.38 -11.88
N PHE A 564 -0.01 -25.81 -10.95
CA PHE A 564 -0.56 -25.25 -9.71
C PHE A 564 -1.51 -24.07 -9.98
N LYS A 565 -2.66 -24.07 -9.30
CA LYS A 565 -3.67 -23.00 -9.36
C LYS A 565 -4.22 -22.67 -7.98
N VAL A 566 -4.35 -21.38 -7.72
CA VAL A 566 -4.95 -20.80 -6.51
C VAL A 566 -6.30 -20.21 -6.90
N PHE A 567 -7.39 -20.66 -6.27
CA PHE A 567 -8.64 -19.90 -6.30
C PHE A 567 -8.61 -18.88 -5.16
N VAL A 568 -8.93 -17.62 -5.47
CA VAL A 568 -9.10 -16.58 -4.47
C VAL A 568 -10.60 -16.37 -4.31
N TYR A 569 -11.13 -16.56 -3.10
CA TYR A 569 -12.52 -16.22 -2.78
C TYR A 569 -12.81 -14.76 -3.13
N LYS A 570 -14.06 -14.41 -3.39
CA LYS A 570 -14.46 -13.03 -3.75
C LYS A 570 -15.22 -12.32 -2.64
N GLU A 571 -15.50 -13.07 -1.58
CA GLU A 571 -16.26 -12.66 -0.43
C GLU A 571 -15.41 -11.75 0.46
N GLY A 572 -16.08 -10.80 1.12
CA GLY A 572 -15.46 -9.82 1.99
C GLY A 572 -14.98 -8.60 1.22
N GLU A 573 -15.04 -7.43 1.85
CA GLU A 573 -14.70 -6.16 1.21
C GLU A 573 -13.41 -5.54 1.77
N PRO A 574 -12.70 -4.73 0.97
CA PRO A 574 -11.70 -3.80 1.48
C PRO A 574 -12.31 -2.90 2.57
N PRO A 575 -11.53 -2.53 3.59
CA PRO A 575 -10.07 -2.73 3.69
C PRO A 575 -9.65 -4.03 4.40
N ILE A 576 -10.57 -4.82 4.95
CA ILE A 576 -10.24 -6.06 5.70
C ILE A 576 -9.86 -7.19 4.75
N PHE A 577 -10.59 -7.31 3.63
CA PHE A 577 -10.38 -8.32 2.61
C PHE A 577 -9.82 -7.69 1.33
N HIS A 578 -9.17 -8.49 0.48
CA HIS A 578 -8.67 -8.06 -0.83
C HIS A 578 -7.67 -6.88 -0.79
N ASN A 579 -7.12 -6.60 0.39
CA ASN A 579 -6.25 -5.46 0.64
C ASN A 579 -5.32 -5.76 1.82
N GLY A 580 -4.20 -5.05 1.89
CA GLY A 580 -3.20 -5.17 2.95
C GLY A 580 -2.14 -4.08 2.83
N PRO A 581 -1.28 -3.90 3.84
CA PRO A 581 -0.17 -2.96 3.75
C PRO A 581 0.84 -3.44 2.69
N CYS A 582 1.21 -2.56 1.76
CA CYS A 582 2.26 -2.82 0.75
C CYS A 582 3.64 -2.24 1.16
N LYS A 583 3.71 -1.69 2.37
CA LYS A 583 4.84 -0.96 2.97
C LYS A 583 5.07 -1.37 4.42
N SER A 584 6.16 -0.87 5.02
CA SER A 584 6.63 -1.16 6.37
C SER A 584 6.97 -2.65 6.57
N ILE A 585 7.19 -3.06 7.82
CA ILE A 585 7.46 -4.46 8.20
C ILE A 585 6.37 -5.44 7.74
N TYR A 586 5.12 -4.98 7.67
CA TYR A 586 3.98 -5.82 7.28
C TYR A 586 3.77 -5.93 5.77
N SER A 587 4.64 -5.32 4.95
CA SER A 587 4.43 -5.13 3.51
C SER A 587 4.05 -6.39 2.73
N MET A 588 4.51 -7.56 3.19
CA MET A 588 4.30 -8.83 2.50
C MET A 588 2.85 -9.33 2.52
N GLU A 589 1.99 -8.85 3.42
CA GLU A 589 0.54 -9.12 3.35
C GLU A 589 -0.07 -8.49 2.08
N GLY A 590 -0.01 -7.16 1.95
CA GLY A 590 -0.60 -6.46 0.82
C GLY A 590 0.05 -6.84 -0.51
N ASN A 591 1.38 -7.01 -0.50
CA ASN A 591 2.12 -7.36 -1.71
C ASN A 591 1.81 -8.78 -2.21
N PHE A 592 1.63 -9.77 -1.32
CA PHE A 592 1.18 -11.09 -1.75
C PHE A 592 -0.27 -11.07 -2.24
N ILE A 593 -1.20 -10.47 -1.48
CA ILE A 593 -2.63 -10.37 -1.86
C ILE A 593 -2.76 -9.73 -3.25
N HIS A 594 -2.12 -8.58 -3.47
CA HIS A 594 -2.14 -7.91 -4.77
C HIS A 594 -1.52 -8.77 -5.87
N ALA A 595 -0.34 -9.36 -5.62
CA ALA A 595 0.37 -10.15 -6.63
C ALA A 595 -0.43 -11.40 -7.05
N ILE A 596 -1.02 -12.17 -6.11
CA ILE A 596 -1.81 -13.36 -6.48
C ILE A 596 -3.11 -12.97 -7.19
N GLU A 597 -3.66 -11.79 -6.90
CA GLU A 597 -4.87 -11.33 -7.58
C GLU A 597 -4.63 -10.88 -9.03
N MET A 598 -3.49 -10.25 -9.31
CA MET A 598 -3.15 -9.81 -10.66
C MET A 598 -2.45 -10.89 -11.50
N ASN A 599 -2.04 -12.01 -10.90
CA ASN A 599 -1.28 -13.05 -11.58
C ASN A 599 -2.17 -14.00 -12.41
N GLU A 600 -2.13 -13.88 -13.74
CA GLU A 600 -2.89 -14.72 -14.67
C GLU A 600 -2.38 -16.18 -14.78
N GLN A 601 -1.15 -16.47 -14.33
CA GLN A 601 -0.56 -17.81 -14.39
C GLN A 601 -1.06 -18.72 -13.27
N PHE A 602 -1.07 -18.24 -12.02
CA PHE A 602 -1.41 -19.02 -10.83
C PHE A 602 -2.85 -18.81 -10.36
N ARG A 603 -3.46 -17.62 -10.56
CA ARG A 603 -4.87 -17.40 -10.19
C ARG A 603 -5.80 -18.17 -11.12
N THR A 604 -6.78 -18.86 -10.55
CA THR A 604 -7.96 -19.34 -11.29
C THR A 604 -9.22 -18.61 -10.82
N ARG A 605 -10.10 -18.25 -11.77
CA ARG A 605 -11.47 -17.80 -11.50
C ARG A 605 -12.48 -18.95 -11.47
N ASP A 606 -12.05 -20.13 -11.90
CA ASP A 606 -12.81 -21.38 -11.85
C ASP A 606 -12.29 -22.24 -10.69
N PRO A 607 -13.07 -22.40 -9.60
CA PRO A 607 -12.62 -23.15 -8.43
C PRO A 607 -12.47 -24.65 -8.71
N LYS A 608 -13.06 -25.19 -9.79
CA LYS A 608 -12.87 -26.60 -10.19
C LYS A 608 -11.46 -26.90 -10.68
N LYS A 609 -10.66 -25.87 -11.00
CA LYS A 609 -9.25 -25.99 -11.40
C LYS A 609 -8.28 -25.74 -10.25
N ALA A 610 -8.78 -25.41 -9.06
CA ALA A 610 -7.97 -25.02 -7.92
C ALA A 610 -7.28 -26.23 -7.27
N HIS A 611 -6.03 -26.03 -6.89
CA HIS A 611 -5.28 -26.95 -6.03
C HIS A 611 -5.36 -26.52 -4.57
N VAL A 612 -5.45 -25.20 -4.34
CA VAL A 612 -5.65 -24.56 -3.03
C VAL A 612 -6.58 -23.34 -3.14
N PHE A 613 -7.14 -22.94 -2.01
CA PHE A 613 -8.06 -21.82 -1.86
C PHE A 613 -7.48 -20.75 -0.93
N PHE A 614 -7.32 -19.52 -1.42
CA PHE A 614 -6.79 -18.42 -0.62
C PHE A 614 -7.91 -17.67 0.10
N LEU A 615 -7.72 -17.43 1.40
CA LEU A 615 -8.55 -16.59 2.25
C LEU A 615 -7.96 -15.15 2.25
N PRO A 616 -8.55 -14.18 1.50
CA PRO A 616 -7.93 -12.90 1.20
C PRO A 616 -8.07 -11.85 2.31
N PHE A 617 -8.17 -12.24 3.58
CA PHE A 617 -8.19 -11.29 4.70
C PHE A 617 -6.78 -10.88 5.14
N SER A 618 -6.61 -9.61 5.52
CA SER A 618 -5.39 -9.09 6.16
C SER A 618 -5.59 -9.01 7.67
N VAL A 619 -4.71 -9.68 8.42
CA VAL A 619 -4.72 -9.61 9.88
C VAL A 619 -4.37 -8.20 10.35
N VAL A 620 -3.39 -7.54 9.71
CA VAL A 620 -3.04 -6.14 10.00
C VAL A 620 -4.26 -5.22 9.85
N MET A 621 -5.10 -5.45 8.85
CA MET A 621 -6.32 -4.64 8.66
C MET A 621 -7.39 -4.96 9.71
N MET A 622 -7.51 -6.22 10.17
CA MET A 622 -8.37 -6.54 11.32
C MET A 622 -7.88 -5.90 12.63
N VAL A 623 -6.58 -5.93 12.94
CA VAL A 623 -6.01 -5.20 14.09
C VAL A 623 -6.28 -3.69 14.01
N ARG A 624 -6.40 -3.15 12.80
CA ARG A 624 -6.57 -1.71 12.56
C ARG A 624 -8.02 -1.22 12.57
N PHE A 625 -8.97 -2.04 12.12
CA PHE A 625 -10.37 -1.65 11.92
C PHE A 625 -11.39 -2.39 12.79
N VAL A 626 -11.05 -3.59 13.24
CA VAL A 626 -11.97 -4.50 13.94
C VAL A 626 -11.64 -4.56 15.43
N TYR A 627 -10.35 -4.54 15.79
CA TYR A 627 -9.93 -4.55 17.19
C TYR A 627 -10.15 -3.20 17.89
N GLU A 628 -10.91 -3.21 18.98
CA GLU A 628 -11.04 -2.06 19.86
C GLU A 628 -9.82 -1.91 20.77
N ARG A 629 -9.27 -0.71 20.83
CA ARG A 629 -7.97 -0.45 21.44
C ARG A 629 -8.07 -0.37 22.96
N ASN A 630 -7.06 -0.91 23.64
CA ASN A 630 -7.01 -1.11 25.10
C ASN A 630 -8.08 -2.05 25.68
N SER A 631 -9.04 -2.55 24.90
CA SER A 631 -10.04 -3.54 25.34
C SER A 631 -9.39 -4.85 25.81
N ARG A 632 -8.29 -5.25 25.17
CA ARG A 632 -7.72 -6.61 25.20
C ARG A 632 -8.69 -7.70 24.72
N ASP A 633 -9.81 -7.31 24.12
CA ASP A 633 -10.80 -8.23 23.57
C ASP A 633 -10.46 -8.58 22.12
N PHE A 634 -10.10 -9.85 21.91
CA PHE A 634 -9.85 -10.40 20.58
C PHE A 634 -11.14 -10.81 19.86
N GLY A 635 -12.27 -10.86 20.58
CA GLY A 635 -13.59 -11.28 20.11
C GLY A 635 -14.00 -10.73 18.75
N PRO A 636 -13.89 -9.41 18.48
CA PRO A 636 -14.22 -8.83 17.18
C PRO A 636 -13.44 -9.45 16.00
N ILE A 637 -12.14 -9.73 16.17
CA ILE A 637 -11.33 -10.40 15.15
C ILE A 637 -11.79 -11.86 15.01
N ARG A 638 -11.98 -12.57 16.13
CA ARG A 638 -12.42 -13.98 16.13
C ARG A 638 -13.74 -14.14 15.37
N THR A 639 -14.72 -13.27 15.66
CA THR A 639 -16.03 -13.24 15.01
C THR A 639 -15.92 -12.91 13.52
N THR A 640 -15.13 -11.90 13.14
CA THR A 640 -14.93 -11.52 11.72
C THR A 640 -14.43 -12.70 10.87
N VAL A 641 -13.44 -13.45 11.36
CA VAL A 641 -12.92 -14.62 10.63
C VAL A 641 -13.88 -15.79 10.67
N LYS A 642 -14.60 -16.00 11.79
CA LYS A 642 -15.62 -17.05 11.93
C LYS A 642 -16.78 -16.85 10.96
N ASP A 643 -17.32 -15.64 10.89
CA ASP A 643 -18.43 -15.29 10.00
C ASP A 643 -17.99 -15.37 8.54
N TYR A 644 -16.75 -14.98 8.24
CA TYR A 644 -16.17 -15.16 6.91
C TYR A 644 -16.11 -16.63 6.48
N ILE A 645 -15.60 -17.50 7.36
CA ILE A 645 -15.50 -18.93 7.06
C ILE A 645 -16.89 -19.58 6.97
N ASN A 646 -17.84 -19.20 7.82
CA ASN A 646 -19.24 -19.65 7.72
C ASN A 646 -19.85 -19.24 6.36
N LEU A 647 -19.61 -18.01 5.90
CA LEU A 647 -20.09 -17.51 4.61
C LEU A 647 -19.54 -18.32 3.43
N ILE A 648 -18.23 -18.56 3.36
CA ILE A 648 -17.65 -19.35 2.26
C ILE A 648 -18.00 -20.83 2.35
N ALA A 649 -18.19 -21.38 3.55
CA ALA A 649 -18.60 -22.77 3.79
C ALA A 649 -20.08 -23.02 3.43
N GLY A 650 -20.95 -22.03 3.64
CA GLY A 650 -22.35 -22.07 3.18
C GLY A 650 -22.49 -21.84 1.67
N ARG A 651 -21.60 -21.04 1.06
CA ARG A 651 -21.67 -20.68 -0.37
C ARG A 651 -20.96 -21.67 -1.30
N TYR A 652 -19.92 -22.35 -0.82
CA TYR A 652 -19.07 -23.22 -1.64
C TYR A 652 -18.78 -24.57 -0.98
N PRO A 653 -18.79 -25.68 -1.74
CA PRO A 653 -18.54 -27.02 -1.17
C PRO A 653 -17.09 -27.22 -0.69
N TYR A 654 -16.14 -26.41 -1.18
CA TYR A 654 -14.72 -26.69 -1.05
C TYR A 654 -14.19 -26.62 0.38
N TRP A 655 -14.70 -25.70 1.22
CA TRP A 655 -14.31 -25.64 2.64
C TRP A 655 -14.74 -26.90 3.38
N ASN A 656 -15.98 -27.34 3.18
CA ASN A 656 -16.54 -28.51 3.86
C ASN A 656 -15.87 -29.80 3.39
N ARG A 657 -15.60 -29.94 2.08
CA ARG A 657 -14.92 -31.10 1.47
C ARG A 657 -13.56 -31.41 2.10
N SER A 658 -12.79 -30.38 2.45
CA SER A 658 -11.43 -30.55 2.99
C SER A 658 -11.31 -30.25 4.48
N LEU A 659 -12.42 -29.82 5.12
CA LEU A 659 -12.41 -29.13 6.42
C LEU A 659 -11.29 -28.07 6.48
N GLY A 660 -11.15 -27.28 5.42
CA GLY A 660 -10.13 -26.24 5.28
C GLY A 660 -8.71 -26.71 4.95
N ALA A 661 -8.44 -28.01 4.71
CA ALA A 661 -7.08 -28.52 4.53
C ALA A 661 -6.37 -28.03 3.24
N ASP A 662 -7.11 -27.76 2.15
CA ASP A 662 -6.59 -27.09 0.95
C ASP A 662 -6.76 -25.56 0.97
N HIS A 663 -7.11 -24.98 2.12
CA HIS A 663 -7.22 -23.54 2.31
C HIS A 663 -5.95 -22.97 2.93
N PHE A 664 -5.65 -21.71 2.60
CA PHE A 664 -4.57 -20.98 3.24
C PHE A 664 -4.93 -19.54 3.57
N MET A 665 -4.43 -19.08 4.72
CA MET A 665 -4.40 -17.68 5.14
C MET A 665 -2.97 -17.13 5.11
N LEU A 666 -2.81 -15.82 5.08
CA LEU A 666 -1.51 -15.16 5.12
C LEU A 666 -1.50 -13.99 6.11
N SER A 667 -0.47 -13.90 6.96
CA SER A 667 -0.30 -12.85 7.96
C SER A 667 1.17 -12.53 8.20
N CYS A 668 1.51 -11.23 8.26
CA CYS A 668 2.75 -10.74 8.86
C CYS A 668 2.56 -9.96 10.15
N HIS A 669 1.33 -9.79 10.65
CA HIS A 669 1.14 -9.41 12.05
C HIS A 669 1.49 -10.59 12.97
N ASP A 670 2.07 -10.29 14.13
CA ASP A 670 2.33 -11.23 15.24
C ASP A 670 1.04 -11.91 15.76
N TRP A 671 -0.13 -11.34 15.46
CA TRP A 671 -1.47 -11.84 15.80
C TRP A 671 -2.03 -12.87 14.79
N GLY A 672 -1.26 -13.22 13.75
CA GLY A 672 -1.63 -14.26 12.78
C GLY A 672 -1.96 -15.64 13.42
N PRO A 673 -1.14 -16.16 14.35
CA PRO A 673 -1.45 -17.37 15.11
C PRO A 673 -2.79 -17.26 15.86
N GLU A 674 -2.99 -16.19 16.63
CA GLU A 674 -4.21 -15.95 17.43
C GLU A 674 -5.47 -15.86 16.57
N THR A 675 -5.36 -15.17 15.44
CA THR A 675 -6.42 -15.11 14.43
C THR A 675 -6.82 -16.51 13.96
N SER A 676 -5.84 -17.42 13.75
CA SER A 676 -6.11 -18.80 13.33
C SER A 676 -6.73 -19.69 14.41
N PHE A 677 -6.38 -19.49 15.70
CA PHE A 677 -6.95 -20.27 16.82
C PHE A 677 -8.47 -20.09 16.98
N SER A 678 -9.00 -18.98 16.50
CA SER A 678 -10.43 -18.62 16.54
C SER A 678 -11.36 -19.66 15.91
N ILE A 679 -10.85 -20.52 15.01
CA ILE A 679 -11.61 -21.55 14.30
C ILE A 679 -10.80 -22.86 14.31
N PRO A 680 -11.32 -23.95 14.89
CA PRO A 680 -10.57 -25.19 15.06
C PRO A 680 -9.94 -25.73 13.77
N TYR A 681 -10.66 -25.67 12.64
CA TYR A 681 -10.17 -26.18 11.36
C TYR A 681 -9.18 -25.23 10.65
N LEU A 682 -9.31 -23.92 10.82
CA LEU A 682 -8.33 -22.95 10.31
C LEU A 682 -6.97 -23.12 11.01
N TYR A 683 -6.99 -23.40 12.32
CA TYR A 683 -5.77 -23.73 13.05
C TYR A 683 -5.21 -25.13 12.68
N LYS A 684 -6.05 -26.18 12.81
CA LYS A 684 -5.61 -27.58 12.73
C LYS A 684 -5.30 -28.04 11.31
N ASN A 685 -6.10 -27.65 10.32
CA ASN A 685 -6.08 -28.25 8.98
C ASN A 685 -5.48 -27.30 7.94
N SER A 686 -5.90 -26.03 7.92
CA SER A 686 -5.47 -25.07 6.91
C SER A 686 -3.98 -24.75 6.97
N ILE A 687 -3.43 -24.36 5.82
CA ILE A 687 -2.05 -23.91 5.67
C ILE A 687 -1.97 -22.46 6.17
N ARG A 688 -1.20 -22.19 7.23
CA ARG A 688 -1.02 -20.81 7.72
C ARG A 688 0.31 -20.27 7.21
N VAL A 689 0.27 -19.19 6.44
CA VAL A 689 1.47 -18.51 5.93
C VAL A 689 1.76 -17.33 6.86
N LEU A 690 2.78 -17.44 7.72
CA LEU A 690 2.97 -16.55 8.88
C LEU A 690 4.38 -15.96 8.94
N CYS A 691 4.52 -14.65 9.18
CA CYS A 691 5.82 -14.07 9.59
C CYS A 691 6.25 -14.65 10.94
N ASN A 692 5.35 -14.60 11.95
CA ASN A 692 5.57 -15.21 13.27
C ASN A 692 5.54 -16.75 13.21
N ALA A 693 6.63 -17.34 12.69
CA ALA A 693 6.82 -18.77 12.51
C ALA A 693 7.45 -19.44 13.73
N ASN A 694 6.83 -19.29 14.91
CA ASN A 694 7.32 -19.79 16.18
C ASN A 694 6.72 -21.17 16.54
N THR A 695 7.55 -22.22 16.65
CA THR A 695 7.06 -23.56 16.99
C THR A 695 6.50 -23.67 18.41
N SER A 696 6.88 -22.81 19.35
CA SER A 696 6.29 -22.81 20.70
C SER A 696 4.89 -22.20 20.75
N GLU A 697 4.51 -21.43 19.71
CA GLU A 697 3.16 -20.84 19.54
C GLU A 697 2.30 -21.67 18.58
N GLY A 698 2.64 -22.95 18.41
CA GLY A 698 1.89 -23.90 17.60
C GLY A 698 2.13 -23.79 16.10
N PHE A 699 3.16 -23.08 15.62
CA PHE A 699 3.57 -23.16 14.21
C PHE A 699 4.10 -24.56 13.89
N ASN A 700 3.50 -25.25 12.92
CA ASN A 700 3.90 -26.58 12.52
C ASN A 700 4.59 -26.53 11.14
N PRO A 701 5.92 -26.71 11.03
CA PRO A 701 6.64 -26.57 9.76
C PRO A 701 6.20 -27.55 8.65
N THR A 702 5.52 -28.67 8.97
CA THR A 702 5.02 -29.61 7.95
C THR A 702 3.70 -29.17 7.30
N LYS A 703 2.94 -28.28 7.96
CA LYS A 703 1.61 -27.78 7.56
C LYS A 703 1.58 -26.27 7.27
N ASP A 704 2.35 -25.49 8.01
CA ASP A 704 2.41 -24.04 7.94
C ASP A 704 3.64 -23.58 7.14
N VAL A 705 3.64 -22.33 6.69
CA VAL A 705 4.69 -21.73 5.86
C VAL A 705 5.27 -20.51 6.57
N SER A 706 6.60 -20.45 6.67
CA SER A 706 7.30 -19.27 7.19
C SER A 706 7.42 -18.22 6.09
N LEU A 707 6.88 -17.04 6.35
CA LEU A 707 6.81 -15.90 5.45
C LEU A 707 7.94 -14.91 5.80
N PRO A 708 8.72 -14.40 4.83
CA PRO A 708 9.74 -13.41 5.13
C PRO A 708 9.10 -12.07 5.49
N GLU A 709 9.50 -11.51 6.64
CA GLU A 709 9.20 -10.14 7.02
C GLU A 709 10.11 -9.19 6.22
N ILE A 710 9.53 -8.29 5.43
CA ILE A 710 10.30 -7.38 4.56
C ILE A 710 9.85 -5.94 4.83
N ASN A 711 10.76 -5.13 5.35
CA ASN A 711 10.52 -3.72 5.67
C ASN A 711 10.63 -2.82 4.42
N LEU A 712 9.59 -2.81 3.57
CA LEU A 712 9.54 -1.91 2.42
C LEU A 712 9.13 -0.50 2.86
N GLN A 713 10.11 0.30 3.26
CA GLN A 713 9.90 1.70 3.69
C GLN A 713 9.28 2.56 2.57
N THR A 714 9.75 2.33 1.34
CA THR A 714 9.35 3.06 0.12
C THR A 714 8.27 2.36 -0.69
N GLY A 715 8.06 1.05 -0.47
CA GLY A 715 7.31 0.15 -1.36
C GLY A 715 8.17 -0.54 -2.42
N THR A 716 9.45 -0.21 -2.52
CA THR A 716 10.43 -0.84 -3.43
C THR A 716 11.67 -1.33 -2.67
N ILE A 717 12.53 -2.10 -3.35
CA ILE A 717 13.81 -2.59 -2.79
C ILE A 717 15.01 -1.69 -3.18
N ASP A 718 14.74 -0.55 -3.81
CA ASP A 718 15.77 0.35 -4.35
C ASP A 718 16.64 0.94 -3.24
N GLY A 719 17.95 0.95 -3.46
CA GLY A 719 18.91 1.43 -2.47
C GLY A 719 19.18 0.49 -1.28
N PHE A 720 18.47 -0.64 -1.14
CA PHE A 720 18.76 -1.66 -0.12
C PHE A 720 19.77 -2.72 -0.59
N LEU A 721 19.72 -3.08 -1.87
CA LEU A 721 20.53 -4.18 -2.42
C LEU A 721 22.04 -3.87 -2.41
N GLY A 722 22.83 -4.94 -2.28
CA GLY A 722 24.28 -4.94 -2.45
C GLY A 722 25.08 -4.44 -1.24
N GLY A 723 26.37 -4.72 -1.26
CA GLY A 723 27.33 -4.31 -0.26
C GLY A 723 28.76 -4.65 -0.66
N PRO A 724 29.77 -4.23 0.12
CA PRO A 724 31.17 -4.49 -0.17
C PRO A 724 31.53 -5.98 -0.02
N SER A 725 32.65 -6.36 -0.64
CA SER A 725 33.29 -7.68 -0.50
C SER A 725 33.67 -7.97 0.96
N ALA A 726 33.74 -9.25 1.33
CA ALA A 726 34.17 -9.73 2.65
C ALA A 726 35.38 -8.99 3.25
N SER A 727 36.41 -8.70 2.44
CA SER A 727 37.64 -8.01 2.85
C SER A 727 37.46 -6.53 3.21
N LYS A 728 36.38 -5.90 2.76
CA LYS A 728 36.07 -4.46 2.97
C LYS A 728 35.05 -4.24 4.11
N ARG A 729 34.70 -5.29 4.86
CA ARG A 729 33.79 -5.24 6.00
C ARG A 729 34.59 -5.19 7.30
N SER A 730 34.67 -4.01 7.89
CA SER A 730 35.51 -3.72 9.06
C SER A 730 34.83 -4.01 10.40
N ILE A 731 33.50 -4.07 10.46
CA ILE A 731 32.75 -4.35 11.70
C ILE A 731 32.51 -5.86 11.80
N LEU A 732 32.74 -6.47 12.97
CA LEU A 732 32.47 -7.91 13.16
C LEU A 732 30.97 -8.16 13.14
N ALA A 733 30.23 -7.54 14.06
CA ALA A 733 28.79 -7.70 14.17
C ALA A 733 28.07 -6.36 14.39
N PHE A 734 26.85 -6.22 13.89
CA PHE A 734 26.05 -5.02 14.07
C PHE A 734 24.57 -5.30 14.39
N PHE A 735 24.02 -4.47 15.27
CA PHE A 735 22.60 -4.31 15.55
C PHE A 735 22.26 -2.84 15.77
N ALA A 736 21.13 -2.39 15.23
CA ALA A 736 20.45 -1.22 15.76
C ALA A 736 18.94 -1.47 15.85
N GLY A 737 18.32 -1.12 16.98
CA GLY A 737 16.88 -1.26 17.18
C GLY A 737 16.43 -1.06 18.63
N GLY A 738 15.19 -0.57 18.80
CA GLY A 738 14.59 -0.34 20.11
C GLY A 738 14.34 -1.62 20.91
N VAL A 739 14.20 -1.44 22.23
CA VAL A 739 13.80 -2.46 23.20
C VAL A 739 12.41 -2.99 22.82
N HIS A 740 12.32 -4.27 22.49
CA HIS A 740 11.10 -4.92 21.98
C HIS A 740 11.24 -6.44 22.10
N GLY A 741 10.25 -7.13 22.66
CA GLY A 741 10.36 -8.55 22.99
C GLY A 741 11.34 -8.89 24.11
N PRO A 742 11.48 -10.18 24.50
CA PRO A 742 12.31 -10.61 25.61
C PRO A 742 13.81 -10.65 25.29
N ILE A 743 14.20 -10.85 24.02
CA ILE A 743 15.60 -11.06 23.62
C ILE A 743 16.40 -9.75 23.49
N ARG A 744 15.78 -8.67 23.01
CA ARG A 744 16.48 -7.38 22.79
C ARG A 744 16.96 -6.70 24.08
N PRO A 745 16.23 -6.72 25.22
CA PRO A 745 16.76 -6.28 26.51
C PRO A 745 18.11 -6.94 26.83
N ILE A 746 18.19 -8.28 26.72
CA ILE A 746 19.40 -9.06 26.99
C ILE A 746 20.53 -8.67 26.04
N LEU A 747 20.25 -8.54 24.74
CA LEU A 747 21.26 -8.13 23.76
C LEU A 747 21.81 -6.71 24.03
N LEU A 748 20.93 -5.76 24.34
CA LEU A 748 21.32 -4.38 24.66
C LEU A 748 22.11 -4.32 25.97
N GLU A 749 21.62 -4.97 27.03
CA GLU A 749 22.31 -5.05 28.31
C GLU A 749 23.72 -5.65 28.18
N GLN A 750 23.89 -6.72 27.39
CA GLN A 750 25.19 -7.38 27.26
C GLN A 750 26.16 -6.64 26.33
N TRP A 751 25.69 -5.94 25.27
CA TRP A 751 26.57 -5.45 24.20
C TRP A 751 26.44 -3.95 23.84
N GLU A 752 25.43 -3.22 24.31
CA GLU A 752 25.24 -1.81 23.92
C GLU A 752 26.43 -0.94 24.35
N ASN A 753 27.14 -0.39 23.37
CA ASN A 753 28.36 0.42 23.54
C ASN A 753 29.49 -0.26 24.36
N LYS A 754 29.52 -1.60 24.44
CA LYS A 754 30.48 -2.36 25.27
C LYS A 754 31.67 -2.97 24.53
N ASP A 755 31.68 -2.97 23.19
CA ASP A 755 32.73 -3.62 22.39
C ASP A 755 33.14 -2.82 21.14
N GLU A 756 34.40 -2.96 20.73
CA GLU A 756 34.93 -2.28 19.54
C GLU A 756 34.53 -2.95 18.22
N ASP A 757 34.35 -4.27 18.20
CA ASP A 757 34.04 -5.08 17.02
C ASP A 757 32.53 -5.34 16.87
N ILE A 758 31.82 -5.47 17.99
CA ILE A 758 30.38 -5.70 18.07
C ILE A 758 29.65 -4.38 18.36
N LYS A 759 28.98 -3.83 17.33
CA LYS A 759 28.27 -2.54 17.39
C LYS A 759 26.78 -2.75 17.62
N VAL A 760 26.35 -2.64 18.88
CA VAL A 760 24.95 -2.75 19.31
C VAL A 760 24.48 -1.38 19.81
N HIS A 761 23.34 -0.90 19.28
CA HIS A 761 22.75 0.39 19.65
C HIS A 761 21.21 0.33 19.72
N LYS A 762 20.60 1.02 20.69
CA LYS A 762 19.15 1.23 20.73
C LYS A 762 18.68 2.21 19.62
N TYR A 763 19.43 3.30 19.43
CA TYR A 763 19.25 4.28 18.37
C TYR A 763 20.61 4.69 17.80
N LEU A 764 20.68 4.91 16.48
CA LEU A 764 21.91 5.38 15.84
C LEU A 764 22.13 6.88 16.06
N PRO A 765 23.39 7.35 16.16
CA PRO A 765 23.70 8.77 16.17
C PRO A 765 23.22 9.49 14.90
N LYS A 766 22.88 10.78 15.02
CA LYS A 766 22.41 11.60 13.90
C LYS A 766 23.45 11.61 12.77
N GLY A 767 23.00 11.34 11.54
CA GLY A 767 23.86 11.27 10.35
C GLY A 767 24.48 9.89 10.07
N VAL A 768 24.36 8.92 10.98
CA VAL A 768 24.84 7.55 10.75
C VAL A 768 23.80 6.75 9.96
N SER A 769 24.16 6.30 8.75
CA SER A 769 23.28 5.47 7.91
C SER A 769 23.18 4.04 8.43
N TYR A 770 21.95 3.60 8.75
CA TYR A 770 21.64 2.23 9.15
C TYR A 770 22.11 1.17 8.13
N TYR A 771 21.71 1.33 6.87
CA TYR A 771 22.17 0.45 5.78
C TYR A 771 23.67 0.59 5.50
N GLY A 772 24.26 1.76 5.78
CA GLY A 772 25.71 1.95 5.77
C GLY A 772 26.45 1.08 6.80
N MET A 773 25.88 0.92 7.99
CA MET A 773 26.42 0.03 9.04
C MET A 773 26.24 -1.45 8.70
N LEU A 774 25.05 -1.87 8.25
CA LEU A 774 24.80 -3.25 7.76
C LEU A 774 25.80 -3.66 6.67
N ARG A 775 26.05 -2.78 5.68
CA ARG A 775 27.02 -3.01 4.60
C ARG A 775 28.46 -3.12 5.08
N LYS A 776 28.86 -2.41 6.15
CA LYS A 776 30.21 -2.47 6.73
C LYS A 776 30.44 -3.69 7.63
N SER A 777 29.38 -4.41 7.99
CA SER A 777 29.43 -5.50 8.96
C SER A 777 29.60 -6.87 8.30
N LYS A 778 30.37 -7.75 8.94
CA LYS A 778 30.52 -9.15 8.50
C LYS A 778 29.25 -9.93 8.83
N PHE A 779 28.81 -9.81 10.08
CA PHE A 779 27.62 -10.45 10.65
C PHE A 779 26.57 -9.39 11.04
N CYS A 780 25.29 -9.70 10.84
CA CYS A 780 24.19 -8.81 11.18
C CYS A 780 23.25 -9.52 12.15
N LEU A 781 23.10 -8.97 13.35
CA LEU A 781 22.35 -9.60 14.42
C LEU A 781 20.85 -9.39 14.18
N CYS A 782 20.11 -10.49 14.20
CA CYS A 782 18.67 -10.55 13.97
C CYS A 782 17.97 -11.10 15.22
N PRO A 783 17.90 -10.32 16.33
CA PRO A 783 17.17 -10.72 17.51
C PRO A 783 15.65 -10.61 17.32
N SER A 784 14.94 -11.63 17.83
CA SER A 784 13.49 -11.69 17.91
C SER A 784 12.89 -10.46 18.59
N GLY A 785 11.64 -10.15 18.22
CA GLY A 785 10.78 -9.22 18.93
C GLY A 785 9.84 -9.95 19.89
N TYR A 786 8.60 -9.45 19.98
CA TYR A 786 7.48 -10.24 20.53
C TYR A 786 7.13 -11.41 19.61
N GLU A 787 7.29 -11.24 18.29
CA GLU A 787 7.38 -12.34 17.33
C GLU A 787 8.82 -12.80 17.08
N VAL A 788 8.99 -14.02 16.57
CA VAL A 788 10.30 -14.56 16.19
C VAL A 788 10.86 -14.00 14.87
N ALA A 789 10.02 -13.38 14.05
CA ALA A 789 10.46 -12.69 12.84
C ALA A 789 11.28 -11.43 13.17
N SER A 790 12.10 -11.02 12.20
CA SER A 790 12.78 -9.74 12.22
C SER A 790 13.08 -9.32 10.78
N PRO A 791 12.79 -8.07 10.37
CA PRO A 791 13.00 -7.64 8.99
C PRO A 791 14.50 -7.57 8.68
N ARG A 792 15.33 -7.51 9.74
CA ARG A 792 16.78 -7.56 9.75
C ARG A 792 17.34 -8.81 9.05
N VAL A 793 16.61 -9.92 9.07
CA VAL A 793 17.03 -11.15 8.37
C VAL A 793 17.13 -10.88 6.87
N VAL A 794 16.12 -10.21 6.29
CA VAL A 794 16.10 -9.87 4.87
C VAL A 794 16.97 -8.65 4.56
N GLU A 795 17.01 -7.64 5.44
CA GLU A 795 17.93 -6.49 5.30
C GLU A 795 19.42 -6.94 5.29
N ALA A 796 19.78 -7.95 6.09
CA ALA A 796 21.12 -8.58 6.06
C ALA A 796 21.39 -9.27 4.71
N ILE A 797 20.42 -10.06 4.21
CA ILE A 797 20.51 -10.76 2.92
C ILE A 797 20.67 -9.75 1.76
N TYR A 798 19.84 -8.71 1.72
CA TYR A 798 19.92 -7.62 0.73
C TYR A 798 21.27 -6.91 0.76
N THR A 799 21.82 -6.61 1.93
CA THR A 799 23.12 -5.94 2.07
C THR A 799 24.33 -6.87 1.96
N GLY A 800 24.14 -8.18 1.78
CA GLY A 800 25.22 -9.18 1.68
C GLY A 800 25.98 -9.40 2.99
N CYS A 801 25.31 -9.14 4.11
CA CYS A 801 25.77 -9.39 5.47
C CYS A 801 25.32 -10.80 5.89
N VAL A 802 26.14 -11.54 6.66
CA VAL A 802 25.74 -12.88 7.13
C VAL A 802 24.74 -12.73 8.27
N PRO A 803 23.48 -13.21 8.15
CA PRO A 803 22.49 -13.07 9.21
C PRO A 803 22.85 -13.99 10.40
N VAL A 804 22.76 -13.42 11.60
CA VAL A 804 22.88 -14.13 12.88
C VAL A 804 21.50 -14.15 13.52
N LEU A 805 20.81 -15.28 13.44
CA LEU A 805 19.48 -15.49 13.98
C LEU A 805 19.60 -15.67 15.50
N ILE A 806 19.14 -14.69 16.27
CA ILE A 806 19.12 -14.75 17.74
C ILE A 806 17.67 -14.97 18.16
N SER A 807 17.25 -16.23 18.14
CA SER A 807 15.88 -16.66 18.45
C SER A 807 15.91 -18.10 18.96
N ASP A 808 15.02 -18.39 19.90
CA ASP A 808 14.60 -19.77 20.17
C ASP A 808 13.36 -20.07 19.29
N HIS A 809 13.17 -21.33 18.88
CA HIS A 809 11.97 -21.84 18.17
C HIS A 809 11.56 -21.21 16.82
N TYR A 810 12.37 -20.33 16.22
CA TYR A 810 12.09 -19.77 14.89
C TYR A 810 12.27 -20.80 13.77
N VAL A 811 11.32 -20.87 12.84
CA VAL A 811 11.50 -21.52 11.53
C VAL A 811 11.75 -20.44 10.47
N PRO A 812 12.97 -20.29 9.93
CA PRO A 812 13.27 -19.27 8.93
C PRO A 812 12.54 -19.51 7.58
N PRO A 813 12.27 -18.46 6.79
CA PRO A 813 11.56 -18.57 5.51
C PRO A 813 12.22 -19.54 4.54
N PHE A 814 11.40 -20.25 3.76
CA PHE A 814 11.85 -21.20 2.73
C PHE A 814 12.75 -22.35 3.26
N SER A 815 12.68 -22.65 4.56
CA SER A 815 13.51 -23.69 5.20
C SER A 815 13.34 -25.10 4.62
N ASP A 816 12.27 -25.38 3.86
CA ASP A 816 12.07 -26.65 3.15
C ASP A 816 13.07 -26.84 2.00
N VAL A 817 13.48 -25.73 1.36
CA VAL A 817 14.35 -25.72 0.18
C VAL A 817 15.72 -25.15 0.48
N LEU A 818 15.83 -24.12 1.33
CA LEU A 818 17.09 -23.49 1.72
C LEU A 818 17.74 -24.18 2.93
N ASN A 819 19.05 -24.37 2.84
CA ASN A 819 19.91 -24.82 3.92
C ASN A 819 20.49 -23.60 4.66
N TRP A 820 19.73 -23.04 5.60
CA TRP A 820 20.10 -21.84 6.35
C TRP A 820 21.48 -21.95 7.02
N LYS A 821 21.79 -23.08 7.67
CA LYS A 821 23.11 -23.39 8.26
C LYS A 821 24.30 -23.28 7.29
N SER A 822 24.06 -23.22 5.97
CA SER A 822 25.11 -22.99 4.99
C SER A 822 25.48 -21.50 4.81
N PHE A 823 24.63 -20.56 5.21
CA PHE A 823 24.78 -19.11 4.99
C PHE A 823 24.37 -18.20 6.16
N SER A 824 23.81 -18.73 7.26
CA SER A 824 23.49 -18.00 8.50
C SER A 824 24.19 -18.61 9.72
N VAL A 825 24.19 -17.87 10.83
CA VAL A 825 24.54 -18.37 12.16
C VAL A 825 23.27 -18.43 13.01
N GLU A 826 23.06 -19.50 13.77
CA GLU A 826 21.96 -19.64 14.74
C GLU A 826 22.55 -19.52 16.16
N VAL A 827 21.95 -18.68 17.01
CA VAL A 827 22.40 -18.43 18.40
C VAL A 827 21.18 -18.43 19.33
N SER A 828 21.20 -19.26 20.37
CA SER A 828 20.14 -19.26 21.39
C SER A 828 20.20 -17.98 22.23
N SER A 829 19.06 -17.56 22.79
CA SER A 829 18.99 -16.41 23.71
C SER A 829 19.98 -16.52 24.89
N ARG A 830 20.29 -17.75 25.33
CA ARG A 830 21.22 -18.04 26.44
C ARG A 830 22.70 -17.82 26.08
N ASP A 831 23.05 -17.87 24.80
CA ASP A 831 24.42 -17.72 24.32
C ASP A 831 24.74 -16.29 23.82
N ILE A 832 23.83 -15.34 24.05
CA ILE A 832 24.07 -13.90 23.78
C ILE A 832 25.39 -13.40 24.40
N PRO A 833 25.76 -13.73 25.65
CA PRO A 833 27.06 -13.33 26.22
C PRO A 833 28.28 -13.89 25.47
N LYS A 834 28.13 -14.97 24.69
CA LYS A 834 29.20 -15.62 23.92
C LYS A 834 29.26 -15.16 22.46
N LEU A 835 28.48 -14.15 22.05
CA LEU A 835 28.39 -13.71 20.65
C LEU A 835 29.76 -13.43 20.01
N LYS A 836 30.69 -12.79 20.73
CA LYS A 836 32.04 -12.53 20.19
C LYS A 836 32.81 -13.83 19.93
N GLU A 837 32.85 -14.73 20.91
CA GLU A 837 33.48 -16.06 20.79
C GLU A 837 32.90 -16.88 19.62
N ILE A 838 31.58 -16.98 19.53
CA ILE A 838 30.89 -17.71 18.46
C ILE A 838 31.25 -17.17 17.08
N LEU A 839 31.29 -15.84 16.92
CA LEU A 839 31.53 -15.20 15.63
C LEU A 839 33.01 -15.12 15.25
N THR A 840 33.94 -15.07 16.20
CA THR A 840 35.39 -15.12 15.91
C THR A 840 35.88 -16.54 15.62
N ASN A 841 35.26 -17.57 16.21
CA ASN A 841 35.54 -18.97 15.89
C ASN A 841 35.18 -19.37 14.44
N ILE A 842 34.39 -18.55 13.72
CA ILE A 842 34.12 -18.75 12.29
C ILE A 842 35.31 -18.29 11.46
N SER A 843 36.11 -19.24 10.97
CA SER A 843 37.27 -18.95 10.12
C SER A 843 36.93 -18.05 8.92
N SER A 844 37.87 -17.17 8.52
CA SER A 844 37.70 -16.26 7.38
C SER A 844 37.28 -16.97 6.09
N ARG A 845 37.77 -18.18 5.85
CA ARG A 845 37.39 -19.02 4.69
C ARG A 845 35.92 -19.46 4.77
N GLN A 846 35.43 -19.82 5.95
CA GLN A 846 34.03 -20.15 6.18
C GLN A 846 33.14 -18.91 6.04
N TYR A 847 33.53 -17.79 6.63
CA TYR A 847 32.81 -16.51 6.51
C TYR A 847 32.65 -16.07 5.04
N ILE A 848 33.73 -16.05 4.24
CA ILE A 848 33.67 -15.72 2.81
C ILE A 848 32.73 -16.66 2.06
N ARG A 849 32.73 -17.95 2.40
CA ARG A 849 31.81 -18.94 1.81
C ARG A 849 30.35 -18.67 2.19
N MET A 850 30.06 -18.26 3.43
CA MET A 850 28.73 -17.87 3.87
C MET A 850 28.26 -16.60 3.16
N GLN A 851 29.11 -15.57 3.06
CA GLN A 851 28.78 -14.31 2.38
C GLN A 851 28.37 -14.54 0.91
N ARG A 852 29.18 -15.28 0.14
CA ARG A 852 28.86 -15.62 -1.26
C ARG A 852 27.55 -16.40 -1.40
N ARG A 853 27.19 -17.21 -0.40
CA ARG A 853 25.93 -17.94 -0.38
C ARG A 853 24.74 -17.03 -0.09
N VAL A 854 24.91 -16.02 0.78
CA VAL A 854 23.92 -14.95 0.98
C VAL A 854 23.67 -14.20 -0.33
N ASP A 855 24.72 -13.85 -1.08
CA ASP A 855 24.56 -13.22 -2.40
C ASP A 855 23.77 -14.11 -3.38
N ASN A 856 24.07 -15.42 -3.41
CA ASN A 856 23.38 -16.37 -4.29
C ASN A 856 21.87 -16.53 -3.97
N ILE A 857 21.51 -16.61 -2.69
CA ILE A 857 20.10 -16.81 -2.26
C ILE A 857 19.27 -15.54 -2.25
N ARG A 858 19.89 -14.35 -2.33
CA ARG A 858 19.22 -13.03 -2.26
C ARG A 858 18.00 -12.94 -3.15
N ARG A 859 18.09 -13.44 -4.38
CA ARG A 859 17.01 -13.40 -5.39
C ARG A 859 15.69 -14.00 -4.90
N HIS A 860 15.74 -15.00 -4.01
CA HIS A 860 14.57 -15.65 -3.41
C HIS A 860 13.84 -14.79 -2.37
N PHE A 861 14.42 -13.65 -1.99
CA PHE A 861 13.83 -12.69 -1.05
C PHE A 861 13.48 -11.36 -1.73
N GLU A 862 13.93 -11.13 -2.97
CA GLU A 862 13.67 -9.90 -3.71
C GLU A 862 12.19 -9.77 -4.11
N VAL A 863 11.60 -8.60 -3.82
CA VAL A 863 10.23 -8.23 -4.20
C VAL A 863 10.25 -7.58 -5.58
N HIS A 864 9.45 -8.09 -6.52
CA HIS A 864 9.37 -7.59 -7.90
C HIS A 864 7.95 -7.26 -8.35
N TYR A 865 7.82 -6.24 -9.21
CA TYR A 865 6.59 -5.88 -9.89
C TYR A 865 6.84 -5.77 -11.41
N PRO A 866 6.21 -6.62 -12.26
CA PRO A 866 5.52 -7.85 -11.87
C PRO A 866 6.48 -8.87 -11.23
N PRO A 867 5.96 -9.86 -10.48
CA PRO A 867 6.77 -10.95 -9.93
C PRO A 867 7.58 -11.69 -11.01
N LYS A 868 8.79 -12.13 -10.66
CA LYS A 868 9.73 -12.86 -11.54
C LYS A 868 9.96 -14.28 -11.04
N ARG A 869 10.27 -15.22 -11.95
CA ARG A 869 10.56 -16.62 -11.56
C ARG A 869 11.59 -16.69 -10.43
N PHE A 870 11.34 -17.57 -9.46
CA PHE A 870 12.16 -17.76 -8.26
C PHE A 870 12.30 -16.56 -7.31
N ASP A 871 11.53 -15.48 -7.48
CA ASP A 871 11.47 -14.37 -6.53
C ASP A 871 10.68 -14.71 -5.25
N VAL A 872 10.59 -13.76 -4.31
CA VAL A 872 9.91 -14.00 -3.02
C VAL A 872 8.45 -14.44 -3.16
N PHE A 873 7.71 -13.90 -4.13
CA PHE A 873 6.32 -14.26 -4.37
C PHE A 873 6.21 -15.71 -4.85
N HIS A 874 7.04 -16.11 -5.82
CA HIS A 874 7.07 -17.48 -6.31
C HIS A 874 7.58 -18.47 -5.25
N MET A 875 8.49 -18.06 -4.38
CA MET A 875 9.00 -18.89 -3.27
C MET A 875 7.95 -19.09 -2.17
N ILE A 876 7.09 -18.09 -1.91
CA ILE A 876 5.92 -18.23 -1.02
C ILE A 876 4.91 -19.22 -1.64
N LEU A 877 4.55 -19.04 -2.92
CA LEU A 877 3.67 -19.97 -3.63
C LEU A 877 4.23 -21.40 -3.67
N HIS A 878 5.54 -21.55 -3.88
CA HIS A 878 6.22 -22.84 -3.85
C HIS A 878 6.14 -23.50 -2.49
N SER A 879 6.27 -22.71 -1.42
CA SER A 879 6.12 -23.21 -0.05
C SER A 879 4.70 -23.71 0.21
N VAL A 880 3.66 -23.01 -0.25
CA VAL A 880 2.24 -23.46 -0.17
C VAL A 880 2.00 -24.71 -1.03
N TRP A 881 2.57 -24.77 -2.23
CA TRP A 881 2.53 -25.94 -3.12
C TRP A 881 3.10 -27.20 -2.45
N LEU A 882 4.22 -27.09 -1.72
CA LEU A 882 4.77 -28.20 -0.94
C LEU A 882 3.78 -28.70 0.14
N ARG A 883 3.04 -27.79 0.80
CA ARG A 883 2.04 -28.21 1.80
C ARG A 883 0.85 -28.91 1.14
N ARG A 884 0.42 -28.44 -0.04
CA ARG A 884 -0.63 -29.14 -0.81
C ARG A 884 -0.19 -30.53 -1.28
N LEU A 885 1.10 -30.72 -1.57
CA LEU A 885 1.68 -32.02 -1.88
C LEU A 885 1.80 -32.93 -0.63
N ASN A 886 1.83 -32.40 0.59
CA ASN A 886 1.91 -33.22 1.82
C ASN A 886 0.58 -33.88 2.19
N ILE A 887 -0.56 -33.36 1.71
CA ILE A 887 -1.90 -33.87 2.02
C ILE A 887 -2.56 -34.56 0.82
N ARG A 888 -3.45 -35.51 1.09
CA ARG A 888 -4.36 -36.11 0.10
C ARG A 888 -5.78 -35.92 0.59
N ILE A 889 -6.64 -35.40 -0.28
CA ILE A 889 -8.06 -35.18 -0.01
C ILE A 889 -8.84 -36.25 -0.76
N TYR A 890 -9.94 -36.72 -0.17
CA TYR A 890 -10.87 -37.67 -0.76
C TYR A 890 -12.23 -36.99 -0.95
N ASP A 891 -13.03 -37.47 -1.90
CA ASP A 891 -14.47 -37.22 -1.88
C ASP A 891 -15.05 -38.34 -0.99
N ASP A 892 -15.79 -37.97 0.06
CA ASP A 892 -16.50 -38.91 0.96
C ASP A 892 -17.71 -39.54 0.25
#